data_AF-A0A7C1SMU8-F1
#
_entry.id   AF-A0A7C1SMU8-F1
#
_cell.length_a   1.000
_cell.length_b   1.000
_cell.length_c   1.000
_cell.angle_alpha   90.00
_cell.angle_beta   90.00
_cell.angle_gamma   90.00
#
_symmetry.space_group_name_H-M   'P 1'
#
loop_
_entity.id
_entity.type
_entity.pdbx_description
1 polymer ?
#
loop_
_entity_poly.entity_id
_entity_poly.type
_entity_poly.pdbx_seq_one_letter_code
_entity_poly.pdbx_strand_id
1 'polypeptide(L)'
;MNRLKTSVILAVLLGQIVWGQQGAKYLIIAYDSYVPILQPLAQWKTKKGVLAKVVPVSQVGTTPVQIQSYIRNAYNNWPVKPEYILLAGSPSQIPSYNGTTDCYYGDMTGDYKMEISVGRFYVTNARECSTLVAKTVAYERSPALTDSLWYKSIVTCVREDNAPDDTLYWGDSRLLHQFCRLAGYVHIDSFSKNRGNGSGDVTAAANSGRSFITYRGQGVGTWWDPFNAIDPFSWTNREKMPIVIGATCATISLESGGGNSMYGDKFVRAGTPGTLGGAVAYFGTTGIVSHGAHYRSACYRGFFTAIFQENQNHLGPATLRGRFWVDSLYHDPTRYQEWNLLGDPELGIWTDIPHHIEVHYDSVIPIGPQTFRIEVVAGGQPVAGALVCCSMDSSIYVTGVTDSAGCSYLEINPGHVGILDVVVSGRNLIPYEGNCRVVASGIPYLTISGITIDDSTGSNDRIINPGERIALYFALKNDGEVTATGVTAVFRSSSPYIALVDSTAYFNSIEPDSVRTGDAVEFIVDSLSREGTVISATLLVRDDDNDSWCLPANLTIRAGKLIIDTALFIDSAPYGNGNGVIGSSESGPFYIAISNVGGGNLRNIQVILSCLDSNVIVGDSQSYFGTVNAGESKIGDRDPFALSVSPYLPKNRPVIFKITIHGQGETYHYADTASISLTGEIGTVSDPSGPDSYGYWCYDDSDTASGRAPIYSWVELAPPGPGTVIPAISDSDAVTRTLRLPFQFKFYGRIDSIISVSSNGFLALGYTTYRSGNNRPIPDTIGPPLMICPFWDDLNPDENRNGYGTAYQYFDSINHRYYIEFKDFAHYNQPNIRETFQIILSDPGFYPTRTGDGEIVFQYQQVALNSSCTVGIEDSSETTGIQYLYNNVYHPNAAYLQSRRAIRYTTDAPLSVRSPWLILAGVFPSDNAHGNGNGLWEPGESLEIVVTLHNRGPGSAANTVARLIPCDRNTSVYDSVVQFGTILPDSVVSNELAPFRCIINDDPSDSIAVFRLQISADNCNAVLFFTLGIAGYTGYCEDGTRRYDTRLLGIIPNLVKTTTRICYSLGSQSEVEFTLIDISGRVVRTVRQKSQAPGLHALNLSLTNLPVGAYFCKLDIKEGHNEKIFVGKILRIH
;
A
#
# COMPACT_ATOMS: atom_id res chain seq x y z
N MET A 1 -26.21 -59.80 9.09
CA MET A 1 -26.78 -58.44 9.25
C MET A 1 -26.16 -57.62 10.38
N ASN A 2 -25.77 -58.18 11.54
CA ASN A 2 -25.11 -57.39 12.60
C ASN A 2 -23.65 -56.99 12.29
N ARG A 3 -22.89 -57.76 11.50
CA ARG A 3 -21.50 -57.37 11.14
C ARG A 3 -21.41 -56.21 10.14
N LEU A 4 -22.39 -56.02 9.24
CA LEU A 4 -22.41 -54.88 8.31
C LEU A 4 -22.75 -53.55 9.01
N LYS A 5 -23.58 -53.56 10.06
CA LYS A 5 -23.88 -52.34 10.83
C LYS A 5 -22.70 -51.91 11.70
N THR A 6 -21.94 -52.84 12.26
CA THR A 6 -20.75 -52.52 13.05
C THR A 6 -19.61 -51.97 12.19
N SER A 7 -19.42 -52.47 10.96
CA SER A 7 -18.37 -51.97 10.05
C SER A 7 -18.67 -50.59 9.45
N VAL A 8 -19.94 -50.26 9.19
CA VAL A 8 -20.33 -48.90 8.74
C VAL A 8 -20.24 -47.89 9.89
N ILE A 9 -20.59 -48.29 11.12
CA ILE A 9 -20.43 -47.44 12.31
C ILE A 9 -18.94 -47.26 12.66
N LEU A 10 -18.10 -48.31 12.53
CA LEU A 10 -16.65 -48.17 12.73
C LEU A 10 -15.97 -47.33 11.64
N ALA A 11 -16.41 -47.38 10.38
CA ALA A 11 -15.87 -46.55 9.30
C ALA A 11 -16.25 -45.07 9.46
N VAL A 12 -17.46 -44.78 9.95
CA VAL A 12 -17.88 -43.41 10.29
C VAL A 12 -17.16 -42.89 11.54
N LEU A 13 -16.90 -43.76 12.54
CA LEU A 13 -16.11 -43.40 13.73
C LEU A 13 -14.60 -43.27 13.46
N LEU A 14 -14.01 -44.12 12.60
CA LEU A 14 -12.62 -44.00 12.17
C LEU A 14 -12.41 -42.81 11.24
N GLY A 15 -13.40 -42.49 10.39
CA GLY A 15 -13.45 -41.22 9.66
C GLY A 15 -13.46 -40.01 10.59
N GLN A 16 -14.16 -40.05 11.73
CA GLN A 16 -14.09 -38.94 12.69
C GLN A 16 -12.75 -38.89 13.49
N ILE A 17 -12.03 -40.01 13.61
CA ILE A 17 -10.74 -40.06 14.32
C ILE A 17 -9.57 -39.58 13.46
N VAL A 18 -9.55 -39.87 12.15
CA VAL A 18 -8.49 -39.40 11.23
C VAL A 18 -8.64 -37.91 10.89
N TRP A 19 -9.87 -37.41 10.79
CA TRP A 19 -10.15 -35.96 10.69
C TRP A 19 -10.04 -35.24 12.04
N GLY A 20 -9.81 -35.99 13.11
CA GLY A 20 -9.53 -35.50 14.45
C GLY A 20 -8.24 -34.68 14.54
N GLN A 21 -7.27 -34.88 13.63
CA GLN A 21 -5.89 -34.39 13.77
C GLN A 21 -5.42 -33.33 12.75
N GLN A 22 -6.20 -32.90 11.76
CA GLN A 22 -5.74 -31.95 10.72
C GLN A 22 -6.11 -30.47 10.96
N GLY A 23 -6.95 -30.15 11.94
CA GLY A 23 -7.44 -28.78 12.19
C GLY A 23 -8.71 -28.42 11.41
N ALA A 24 -9.05 -27.13 11.34
CA ALA A 24 -10.19 -26.60 10.55
C ALA A 24 -10.07 -25.08 10.38
N LYS A 25 -10.30 -24.55 9.17
CA LYS A 25 -10.45 -23.11 8.93
C LYS A 25 -11.81 -22.59 9.42
N TYR A 26 -12.86 -23.41 9.32
CA TYR A 26 -14.21 -23.10 9.80
C TYR A 26 -14.64 -24.08 10.89
N LEU A 27 -14.62 -23.61 12.13
CA LEU A 27 -14.98 -24.42 13.29
C LEU A 27 -16.44 -24.14 13.70
N ILE A 28 -17.27 -25.18 13.59
CA ILE A 28 -18.69 -25.12 13.96
C ILE A 28 -18.84 -25.80 15.33
N ILE A 29 -19.13 -25.03 16.37
CA ILE A 29 -19.45 -25.55 17.69
C ILE A 29 -20.97 -25.63 17.80
N ALA A 30 -21.48 -26.84 17.96
CA ALA A 30 -22.92 -27.11 17.85
C ALA A 30 -23.48 -27.78 19.09
N TYR A 31 -24.74 -27.47 19.40
CA TYR A 31 -25.51 -28.30 20.31
C TYR A 31 -25.60 -29.72 19.74
N ASP A 32 -25.43 -30.75 20.57
CA ASP A 32 -25.23 -32.15 20.15
C ASP A 32 -26.26 -32.64 19.11
N SER A 33 -27.54 -32.32 19.29
CA SER A 33 -28.60 -32.77 18.38
C SER A 33 -28.58 -32.08 17.00
N TYR A 34 -27.84 -30.98 16.85
CA TYR A 34 -27.70 -30.23 15.60
C TYR A 34 -26.50 -30.67 14.77
N VAL A 35 -25.56 -31.43 15.33
CA VAL A 35 -24.36 -31.89 14.61
C VAL A 35 -24.69 -32.56 13.26
N PRO A 36 -25.66 -33.49 13.16
CA PRO A 36 -26.00 -34.10 11.86
C PRO A 36 -26.63 -33.10 10.87
N ILE A 37 -27.35 -32.10 11.38
CA ILE A 37 -28.07 -31.09 10.59
C ILE A 37 -27.09 -30.10 9.95
N LEU A 38 -25.96 -29.84 10.61
CA LEU A 38 -24.91 -28.94 10.16
C LEU A 38 -23.92 -29.59 9.20
N GLN A 39 -23.94 -30.93 9.06
CA GLN A 39 -23.04 -31.64 8.15
C GLN A 39 -23.16 -31.16 6.69
N PRO A 40 -24.34 -30.91 6.11
CA PRO A 40 -24.43 -30.37 4.75
C PRO A 40 -23.76 -29.01 4.59
N LEU A 41 -23.82 -28.14 5.61
CA LEU A 41 -23.11 -26.86 5.61
C LEU A 41 -21.60 -27.09 5.67
N ALA A 42 -21.12 -27.91 6.61
CA ALA A 42 -19.70 -28.22 6.74
C ALA A 42 -19.15 -28.87 5.46
N GLN A 43 -19.89 -29.79 4.86
CA GLN A 43 -19.55 -30.43 3.59
C GLN A 43 -19.48 -29.41 2.46
N TRP A 44 -20.45 -28.50 2.35
CA TRP A 44 -20.40 -27.43 1.36
C TRP A 44 -19.17 -26.54 1.53
N LYS A 45 -18.90 -26.07 2.76
CA LYS A 45 -17.75 -25.20 3.08
C LYS A 45 -16.42 -25.88 2.77
N THR A 46 -16.26 -27.12 3.21
CA THR A 46 -15.09 -27.95 2.87
C THR A 46 -14.98 -28.12 1.36
N LYS A 47 -16.07 -28.44 0.67
CA LYS A 47 -16.07 -28.65 -0.78
C LYS A 47 -15.64 -27.40 -1.55
N LYS A 48 -16.00 -26.19 -1.10
CA LYS A 48 -15.57 -24.91 -1.71
C LYS A 48 -14.18 -24.43 -1.26
N GLY A 49 -13.43 -25.23 -0.51
CA GLY A 49 -12.05 -24.92 -0.10
C GLY A 49 -11.88 -24.36 1.31
N VAL A 50 -12.96 -24.26 2.10
CA VAL A 50 -12.90 -23.82 3.50
C VAL A 50 -13.07 -25.02 4.42
N LEU A 51 -11.95 -25.64 4.81
CA LEU A 51 -11.95 -26.86 5.60
C LEU A 51 -12.74 -26.68 6.89
N ALA A 52 -13.90 -27.34 6.97
CA ALA A 52 -14.87 -27.16 8.04
C ALA A 52 -14.96 -28.38 8.95
N LYS A 53 -15.18 -28.13 10.25
CA LYS A 53 -15.33 -29.18 11.26
C LYS A 53 -16.48 -28.85 12.20
N VAL A 54 -17.39 -29.80 12.39
CA VAL A 54 -18.48 -29.71 13.36
C VAL A 54 -18.09 -30.45 14.63
N VAL A 55 -18.14 -29.77 15.78
CA VAL A 55 -17.83 -30.33 17.09
C VAL A 55 -19.03 -30.15 18.05
N PRO A 56 -19.48 -31.20 18.75
CA PRO A 56 -20.55 -31.08 19.73
C PRO A 56 -20.06 -30.39 21.01
N VAL A 57 -20.96 -29.68 21.69
CA VAL A 57 -20.68 -29.08 23.01
C VAL A 57 -20.34 -30.12 24.07
N SER A 58 -20.81 -31.37 23.95
CA SER A 58 -20.37 -32.48 24.81
C SER A 58 -18.87 -32.79 24.72
N GLN A 59 -18.21 -32.42 23.61
CA GLN A 59 -16.77 -32.56 23.42
C GLN A 59 -16.00 -31.28 23.82
N VAL A 60 -16.61 -30.12 23.62
CA VAL A 60 -15.97 -28.81 23.83
C VAL A 60 -16.07 -28.33 25.28
N GLY A 61 -17.21 -28.60 25.94
CA GLY A 61 -17.60 -28.05 27.25
C GLY A 61 -18.82 -27.14 27.15
N THR A 62 -19.48 -26.92 28.28
CA THR A 62 -20.79 -26.24 28.36
C THR A 62 -20.74 -24.86 29.00
N THR A 63 -19.54 -24.38 29.37
CA THR A 63 -19.32 -23.05 29.94
C THR A 63 -18.52 -22.17 28.97
N PRO A 64 -18.68 -20.82 29.00
CA PRO A 64 -17.93 -19.94 28.11
C PRO A 64 -16.42 -20.12 28.21
N VAL A 65 -15.88 -20.31 29.41
CA VAL A 65 -14.43 -20.51 29.63
C VAL A 65 -13.95 -21.80 28.96
N GLN A 66 -14.69 -22.90 29.07
CA GLN A 66 -14.31 -24.16 28.43
C GLN A 66 -14.35 -24.04 26.91
N ILE A 67 -15.40 -23.42 26.37
CA ILE A 67 -15.57 -23.21 24.92
C ILE A 67 -14.43 -22.33 24.38
N GLN A 68 -14.12 -21.21 25.03
CA GLN A 68 -13.00 -20.36 24.62
C GLN A 68 -11.66 -21.08 24.75
N SER A 69 -11.44 -21.86 25.81
CA SER A 69 -10.21 -22.64 25.98
C SER A 69 -10.01 -23.64 24.85
N TYR A 70 -11.09 -24.29 24.41
CA TYR A 70 -11.05 -25.19 23.25
C TYR A 70 -10.69 -24.43 21.97
N ILE A 71 -11.31 -23.27 21.71
CA ILE A 71 -11.02 -22.45 20.53
C ILE A 71 -9.57 -21.95 20.55
N ARG A 72 -9.07 -21.44 21.68
CA ARG A 72 -7.67 -21.01 21.83
C ARG A 72 -6.70 -22.18 21.65
N ASN A 73 -7.04 -23.36 22.15
CA ASN A 73 -6.23 -24.56 21.91
C ASN A 73 -6.18 -24.91 20.42
N ALA A 74 -7.33 -24.87 19.73
CA ALA A 74 -7.41 -25.10 18.30
C ALA A 74 -6.60 -24.06 17.51
N TYR A 75 -6.73 -22.78 17.83
CA TYR A 75 -6.00 -21.69 17.19
C TYR A 75 -4.48 -21.82 17.36
N ASN A 76 -4.01 -22.18 18.56
CA ASN A 76 -2.59 -22.23 18.86
C ASN A 76 -1.89 -23.54 18.43
N ASN A 77 -2.63 -24.65 18.29
CA ASN A 77 -2.01 -25.98 18.17
C ASN A 77 -2.47 -26.81 16.97
N TRP A 78 -3.54 -26.43 16.26
CA TRP A 78 -3.98 -27.22 15.10
C TRP A 78 -3.12 -26.90 13.86
N PRO A 79 -2.82 -27.90 13.01
CA PRO A 79 -2.11 -27.67 11.74
C PRO A 79 -2.83 -26.66 10.83
N VAL A 80 -4.16 -26.76 10.78
CA VAL A 80 -5.03 -25.75 10.17
C VAL A 80 -5.78 -25.02 11.28
N LYS A 81 -5.40 -23.76 11.53
CA LYS A 81 -6.01 -22.91 12.54
C LYS A 81 -7.40 -22.40 12.10
N PRO A 82 -8.35 -22.22 13.04
CA PRO A 82 -9.62 -21.57 12.74
C PRO A 82 -9.45 -20.09 12.36
N GLU A 83 -10.15 -19.69 11.30
CA GLU A 83 -10.33 -18.29 10.87
C GLU A 83 -11.77 -17.81 11.11
N TYR A 84 -12.70 -18.75 11.26
CA TYR A 84 -14.13 -18.52 11.44
C TYR A 84 -14.71 -19.49 12.49
N ILE A 85 -15.51 -18.96 13.42
CA ILE A 85 -16.26 -19.74 14.42
C ILE A 85 -17.75 -19.56 14.22
N LEU A 86 -18.47 -20.65 13.96
CA LEU A 86 -19.94 -20.65 14.00
C LEU A 86 -20.45 -21.34 15.26
N LEU A 87 -21.22 -20.61 16.06
CA LEU A 87 -21.96 -21.17 17.20
C LEU A 87 -23.36 -21.58 16.74
N ALA A 88 -23.69 -22.86 16.80
CA ALA A 88 -24.99 -23.37 16.38
C ALA A 88 -25.83 -23.83 17.57
N GLY A 89 -26.64 -22.89 18.07
CA GLY A 89 -27.53 -23.09 19.22
C GLY A 89 -27.95 -21.77 19.86
N SER A 90 -29.05 -21.82 20.60
CA SER A 90 -29.52 -20.70 21.41
C SER A 90 -28.59 -20.44 22.61
N PRO A 91 -28.66 -19.25 23.25
CA PRO A 91 -27.87 -18.95 24.44
C PRO A 91 -28.08 -19.91 25.62
N SER A 92 -29.22 -20.62 25.69
CA SER A 92 -29.45 -21.65 26.71
C SER A 92 -28.75 -22.98 26.39
N GLN A 93 -28.39 -23.22 25.12
CA GLN A 93 -27.69 -24.41 24.66
C GLN A 93 -26.18 -24.19 24.54
N ILE A 94 -25.78 -23.02 24.06
CA ILE A 94 -24.40 -22.56 23.95
C ILE A 94 -24.35 -21.15 24.55
N PRO A 95 -23.91 -21.00 25.81
CA PRO A 95 -23.94 -19.71 26.49
C PRO A 95 -23.11 -18.67 25.75
N SER A 96 -23.50 -17.40 25.84
CA SER A 96 -22.63 -16.27 25.51
C SER A 96 -21.77 -15.91 26.73
N TYR A 97 -20.78 -15.05 26.55
CA TYR A 97 -20.04 -14.48 27.68
C TYR A 97 -20.85 -13.36 28.34
N ASN A 98 -21.06 -13.46 29.65
CA ASN A 98 -21.85 -12.54 30.48
C ASN A 98 -23.26 -12.22 29.95
N GLY A 99 -23.86 -13.10 29.13
CA GLY A 99 -25.20 -12.90 28.56
C GLY A 99 -25.28 -11.86 27.43
N THR A 100 -24.16 -11.26 27.02
CA THR A 100 -24.17 -10.04 26.19
C THR A 100 -23.29 -10.12 24.95
N THR A 101 -22.31 -11.03 24.88
CA THR A 101 -21.38 -11.06 23.75
C THR A 101 -20.88 -12.45 23.40
N ASP A 102 -20.80 -12.72 22.10
CA ASP A 102 -20.05 -13.84 21.54
C ASP A 102 -18.60 -13.45 21.16
N CYS A 103 -18.23 -12.17 21.27
CA CYS A 103 -16.88 -11.70 20.91
C CYS A 103 -15.79 -12.37 21.75
N TYR A 104 -16.13 -12.76 22.98
CA TYR A 104 -15.26 -13.53 23.86
C TYR A 104 -14.71 -14.80 23.19
N TYR A 105 -15.47 -15.44 22.30
CA TYR A 105 -15.02 -16.65 21.61
C TYR A 105 -14.03 -16.38 20.47
N GLY A 106 -13.95 -15.13 19.99
CA GLY A 106 -13.00 -14.69 18.96
C GLY A 106 -11.71 -14.09 19.53
N ASP A 107 -11.66 -13.83 20.85
CA ASP A 107 -10.53 -13.21 21.56
C ASP A 107 -9.47 -14.26 21.97
N MET A 108 -8.33 -14.23 21.29
CA MET A 108 -7.22 -15.15 21.48
C MET A 108 -6.13 -14.60 22.41
N THR A 109 -6.06 -13.28 22.62
CA THR A 109 -5.00 -12.59 23.36
C THR A 109 -5.37 -12.26 24.81
N GLY A 110 -6.67 -12.22 25.12
CA GLY A 110 -7.24 -11.77 26.39
C GLY A 110 -7.47 -10.26 26.47
N ASP A 111 -7.38 -9.53 25.35
CA ASP A 111 -7.49 -8.08 25.29
C ASP A 111 -8.85 -7.59 24.78
N TYR A 112 -9.92 -8.39 24.88
CA TYR A 112 -11.30 -8.14 24.41
C TYR A 112 -11.50 -8.03 22.89
N LYS A 113 -10.44 -7.95 22.08
CA LYS A 113 -10.52 -7.86 20.62
C LYS A 113 -10.58 -9.25 20.01
N MET A 114 -11.30 -9.37 18.90
CA MET A 114 -11.39 -10.65 18.18
C MET A 114 -10.31 -10.74 17.12
N GLU A 115 -9.51 -11.81 17.16
CA GLU A 115 -8.64 -12.23 16.06
C GLU A 115 -9.38 -13.13 15.07
N ILE A 116 -10.45 -13.80 15.53
CA ILE A 116 -11.22 -14.77 14.74
C ILE A 116 -12.67 -14.27 14.60
N SER A 117 -13.22 -14.37 13.38
CA SER A 117 -14.62 -13.96 13.15
C SER A 117 -15.59 -14.94 13.80
N VAL A 118 -16.53 -14.43 14.60
CA VAL A 118 -17.56 -15.24 15.26
C VAL A 118 -18.96 -14.87 14.74
N GLY A 119 -19.74 -15.89 14.40
CA GLY A 119 -21.16 -15.76 14.12
C GLY A 119 -21.98 -16.83 14.84
N ARG A 120 -23.30 -16.62 14.93
CA ARG A 120 -24.21 -17.54 15.60
C ARG A 120 -25.42 -17.89 14.73
N PHE A 121 -25.66 -19.18 14.55
CA PHE A 121 -26.98 -19.70 14.18
C PHE A 121 -27.85 -19.73 15.43
N TYR A 122 -28.61 -18.64 15.63
CA TYR A 122 -29.52 -18.49 16.74
C TYR A 122 -30.77 -19.34 16.51
N VAL A 123 -30.74 -20.59 16.98
CA VAL A 123 -31.78 -21.59 16.74
C VAL A 123 -32.14 -22.32 18.02
N THR A 124 -33.43 -22.62 18.18
CA THR A 124 -33.97 -23.26 19.39
C THR A 124 -34.40 -24.71 19.16
N ASN A 125 -34.48 -25.13 17.90
CA ASN A 125 -34.86 -26.49 17.50
C ASN A 125 -34.19 -26.90 16.18
N ALA A 126 -34.28 -28.20 15.89
CA ALA A 126 -33.69 -28.83 14.71
C ALA A 126 -34.21 -28.24 13.38
N ARG A 127 -35.49 -27.85 13.32
CA ARG A 127 -36.10 -27.29 12.10
C ARG A 127 -35.51 -25.93 11.77
N GLU A 128 -35.35 -25.07 12.77
CA GLU A 128 -34.70 -23.76 12.61
C GLU A 128 -33.23 -23.89 12.21
N CYS A 129 -32.50 -24.84 12.83
CA CYS A 129 -31.13 -25.16 12.42
C CYS A 129 -31.07 -25.56 10.95
N SER A 130 -32.00 -26.44 10.52
CA SER A 130 -32.12 -26.85 9.12
C SER A 130 -32.47 -25.67 8.20
N THR A 131 -33.29 -24.72 8.66
CA THR A 131 -33.64 -23.51 7.90
C THR A 131 -32.40 -22.67 7.64
N LEU A 132 -31.61 -22.35 8.68
CA LEU A 132 -30.42 -21.50 8.51
C LEU A 132 -29.35 -22.18 7.64
N VAL A 133 -29.16 -23.50 7.78
CA VAL A 133 -28.30 -24.28 6.86
C VAL A 133 -28.80 -24.15 5.41
N ALA A 134 -30.10 -24.37 5.17
CA ALA A 134 -30.68 -24.27 3.83
C ALA A 134 -30.54 -22.85 3.24
N LYS A 135 -30.73 -21.81 4.05
CA LYS A 135 -30.54 -20.41 3.63
C LYS A 135 -29.10 -20.13 3.20
N THR A 136 -28.13 -20.46 4.05
CA THR A 136 -26.70 -20.21 3.79
C THR A 136 -26.25 -20.97 2.54
N VAL A 137 -26.58 -22.26 2.45
CA VAL A 137 -26.20 -23.08 1.28
C VAL A 137 -26.86 -22.55 0.02
N ALA A 138 -28.16 -22.21 0.04
CA ALA A 138 -28.84 -21.66 -1.13
C ALA A 138 -28.24 -20.31 -1.56
N TYR A 139 -27.98 -19.42 -0.61
CA TYR A 139 -27.43 -18.09 -0.88
C TYR A 139 -26.05 -18.14 -1.54
N GLU A 140 -25.18 -19.07 -1.12
CA GLU A 140 -23.83 -19.21 -1.67
C GLU A 140 -23.75 -20.08 -2.92
N ARG A 141 -24.43 -21.24 -2.91
CA ARG A 141 -24.28 -22.28 -3.93
C ARG A 141 -25.26 -22.13 -5.09
N SER A 142 -26.41 -21.51 -4.87
CA SER A 142 -27.50 -21.42 -5.86
C SER A 142 -28.14 -20.03 -5.88
N PRO A 143 -27.37 -19.00 -6.29
CA PRO A 143 -27.84 -17.63 -6.31
C PRO A 143 -29.09 -17.45 -7.19
N ALA A 144 -30.03 -16.62 -6.76
CA ALA A 144 -31.28 -16.35 -7.45
C ALA A 144 -31.11 -15.33 -8.59
N LEU A 145 -31.11 -15.80 -9.84
CA LEU A 145 -30.80 -14.99 -11.02
C LEU A 145 -32.02 -14.50 -11.82
N THR A 146 -33.22 -15.06 -11.60
CA THR A 146 -34.43 -14.73 -12.39
C THR A 146 -34.84 -13.25 -12.30
N ASP A 147 -34.46 -12.56 -11.22
CA ASP A 147 -34.62 -11.11 -11.04
C ASP A 147 -33.34 -10.55 -10.42
N SER A 148 -32.23 -10.64 -11.15
CA SER A 148 -30.87 -10.37 -10.67
C SER A 148 -30.63 -8.94 -10.17
N LEU A 149 -31.51 -7.97 -10.46
CA LEU A 149 -31.33 -6.59 -10.00
C LEU A 149 -31.36 -6.45 -8.48
N TRP A 150 -31.90 -7.43 -7.75
CA TRP A 150 -31.90 -7.42 -6.28
C TRP A 150 -30.49 -7.36 -5.67
N TYR A 151 -29.47 -7.90 -6.36
CA TYR A 151 -28.06 -7.79 -5.96
C TYR A 151 -27.54 -6.35 -5.96
N LYS A 152 -28.11 -5.51 -6.85
CA LYS A 152 -27.81 -4.07 -7.02
C LYS A 152 -28.89 -3.18 -6.39
N SER A 153 -29.63 -3.70 -5.42
CA SER A 153 -30.73 -3.02 -4.77
C SER A 153 -30.59 -3.03 -3.24
N ILE A 154 -30.65 -1.86 -2.59
CA ILE A 154 -30.57 -1.75 -1.12
C ILE A 154 -31.65 -0.83 -0.54
N VAL A 155 -31.85 -0.92 0.77
CA VAL A 155 -32.66 0.01 1.56
C VAL A 155 -31.84 0.55 2.73
N THR A 156 -31.84 1.86 2.91
CA THR A 156 -31.43 2.52 4.15
C THR A 156 -32.65 3.11 4.85
N CYS A 157 -32.90 2.71 6.10
CA CYS A 157 -33.96 3.26 6.94
C CYS A 157 -33.38 4.21 7.98
N VAL A 158 -33.89 5.43 8.05
CA VAL A 158 -33.56 6.41 9.10
C VAL A 158 -34.83 6.75 9.86
N ARG A 159 -34.83 6.53 11.17
CA ARG A 159 -35.90 7.01 12.05
C ARG A 159 -35.43 8.28 12.75
N GLU A 160 -35.96 9.41 12.31
CA GLU A 160 -35.72 10.70 12.94
C GLU A 160 -36.58 10.91 14.20
N ASP A 161 -36.04 11.58 15.19
CA ASP A 161 -36.79 12.10 16.34
C ASP A 161 -36.46 13.55 16.72
N ASN A 162 -35.84 14.29 15.80
CA ASN A 162 -35.38 15.67 15.96
C ASN A 162 -34.31 15.82 17.06
N ALA A 163 -33.48 14.80 17.24
CA ALA A 163 -32.33 14.81 18.13
C ALA A 163 -31.03 15.08 17.35
N PRO A 164 -29.96 15.59 18.01
CA PRO A 164 -28.65 15.79 17.36
C PRO A 164 -28.12 14.54 16.66
N ASP A 165 -28.42 13.35 17.21
CA ASP A 165 -28.03 12.04 16.66
C ASP A 165 -28.59 11.78 15.24
N ASP A 166 -29.68 12.46 14.82
CA ASP A 166 -30.27 12.30 13.48
C ASP A 166 -29.28 12.65 12.37
N THR A 167 -28.37 13.59 12.64
CA THR A 167 -27.32 13.97 11.70
C THR A 167 -26.35 12.81 11.43
N LEU A 168 -26.03 12.01 12.45
CA LEU A 168 -25.21 10.81 12.32
C LEU A 168 -25.96 9.73 11.53
N TYR A 169 -27.24 9.52 11.83
CA TYR A 169 -28.08 8.54 11.12
C TYR A 169 -28.15 8.83 9.62
N TRP A 170 -28.38 10.09 9.27
CA TRP A 170 -28.38 10.55 7.89
C TRP A 170 -27.00 10.50 7.24
N GLY A 171 -25.94 10.85 7.98
CA GLY A 171 -24.56 10.74 7.50
C GLY A 171 -24.21 9.30 7.08
N ASP A 172 -24.57 8.32 7.90
CA ASP A 172 -24.33 6.91 7.63
C ASP A 172 -25.14 6.38 6.44
N SER A 173 -26.43 6.77 6.35
CA SER A 173 -27.28 6.43 5.20
C SER A 173 -26.72 7.02 3.90
N ARG A 174 -26.29 8.28 3.90
CA ARG A 174 -25.71 8.95 2.73
C ARG A 174 -24.38 8.35 2.30
N LEU A 175 -23.52 7.98 3.25
CA LEU A 175 -22.27 7.30 2.96
C LEU A 175 -22.51 5.98 2.24
N LEU A 176 -23.40 5.13 2.77
CA LEU A 176 -23.73 3.87 2.10
C LEU A 176 -24.35 4.11 0.73
N HIS A 177 -25.23 5.11 0.61
CA HIS A 177 -25.79 5.51 -0.67
C HIS A 177 -24.69 5.85 -1.68
N GLN A 178 -23.70 6.65 -1.28
CA GLN A 178 -22.57 7.03 -2.13
C GLN A 178 -21.73 5.81 -2.52
N PHE A 179 -21.38 4.93 -1.57
CA PHE A 179 -20.65 3.70 -1.86
C PHE A 179 -21.39 2.80 -2.85
N CYS A 180 -22.68 2.55 -2.62
CA CYS A 180 -23.50 1.76 -3.53
C CYS A 180 -23.60 2.41 -4.91
N ARG A 181 -23.78 3.73 -5.00
CA ARG A 181 -23.82 4.46 -6.26
C ARG A 181 -22.52 4.32 -7.04
N LEU A 182 -21.36 4.47 -6.38
CA LEU A 182 -20.04 4.28 -6.99
C LEU A 182 -19.81 2.82 -7.41
N ALA A 183 -20.36 1.86 -6.67
CA ALA A 183 -20.32 0.43 -6.99
C ALA A 183 -21.39 -0.01 -8.02
N GLY A 184 -22.08 0.93 -8.67
CA GLY A 184 -23.02 0.66 -9.76
C GLY A 184 -24.36 0.08 -9.31
N TYR A 185 -24.79 0.31 -8.06
CA TYR A 185 -26.13 -0.05 -7.62
C TYR A 185 -27.18 0.82 -8.30
N VAL A 186 -28.27 0.20 -8.74
CA VAL A 186 -29.28 0.85 -9.58
C VAL A 186 -30.55 1.21 -8.80
N HIS A 187 -30.75 0.62 -7.62
CA HIS A 187 -31.91 0.89 -6.78
C HIS A 187 -31.50 1.11 -5.32
N ILE A 188 -31.46 2.36 -4.87
CA ILE A 188 -31.02 2.73 -3.52
C ILE A 188 -32.17 3.49 -2.84
N ASP A 189 -32.98 2.77 -2.07
CA ASP A 189 -34.10 3.36 -1.33
C ASP A 189 -33.58 4.01 -0.04
N SER A 190 -33.94 5.26 0.21
CA SER A 190 -33.70 5.94 1.49
C SER A 190 -35.03 6.27 2.15
N PHE A 191 -35.50 5.33 2.98
CA PHE A 191 -36.73 5.45 3.74
C PHE A 191 -36.49 6.22 5.03
N SER A 192 -37.41 7.13 5.35
CA SER A 192 -37.34 7.82 6.63
C SER A 192 -38.70 8.20 7.21
N LYS A 193 -38.76 8.42 8.51
CA LYS A 193 -39.99 8.84 9.20
C LYS A 193 -40.45 10.20 8.67
N ASN A 194 -39.53 11.14 8.49
CA ASN A 194 -39.86 12.47 7.96
C ASN A 194 -40.37 12.45 6.51
N ARG A 195 -40.09 11.36 5.77
CA ARG A 195 -40.62 11.11 4.41
C ARG A 195 -41.94 10.34 4.41
N GLY A 196 -42.48 10.00 5.59
CA GLY A 196 -43.71 9.25 5.74
C GLY A 196 -43.57 7.75 5.46
N ASN A 197 -42.33 7.22 5.42
CA ASN A 197 -42.10 5.78 5.22
C ASN A 197 -42.28 5.01 6.53
N GLY A 198 -42.64 3.74 6.44
CA GLY A 198 -42.80 2.85 7.59
C GLY A 198 -42.58 1.37 7.29
N SER A 199 -43.01 0.52 8.22
CA SER A 199 -42.84 -0.94 8.17
C SER A 199 -43.37 -1.59 6.88
N GLY A 200 -44.44 -1.02 6.30
CA GLY A 200 -45.02 -1.49 5.05
C GLY A 200 -44.08 -1.30 3.85
N ASP A 201 -43.39 -0.16 3.77
CA ASP A 201 -42.42 0.12 2.70
C ASP A 201 -41.22 -0.82 2.78
N VAL A 202 -40.72 -1.06 3.99
CA VAL A 202 -39.62 -2.01 4.21
C VAL A 202 -40.04 -3.42 3.80
N THR A 203 -41.27 -3.83 4.15
CA THR A 203 -41.80 -5.15 3.77
C THR A 203 -41.96 -5.29 2.26
N ALA A 204 -42.48 -4.24 1.58
CA ALA A 204 -42.59 -4.23 0.13
C ALA A 204 -41.21 -4.30 -0.54
N ALA A 205 -40.24 -3.53 -0.05
CA ALA A 205 -38.87 -3.53 -0.56
C ALA A 205 -38.20 -4.91 -0.35
N ALA A 206 -38.34 -5.50 0.84
CA ALA A 206 -37.82 -6.84 1.12
C ALA A 206 -38.42 -7.89 0.19
N ASN A 207 -39.74 -7.88 -0.04
CA ASN A 207 -40.42 -8.79 -0.96
C ASN A 207 -39.95 -8.65 -2.41
N SER A 208 -39.60 -7.44 -2.83
CA SER A 208 -38.99 -7.21 -4.15
C SER A 208 -37.53 -7.66 -4.26
N GLY A 209 -36.86 -7.89 -3.12
CA GLY A 209 -35.48 -8.36 -3.04
C GLY A 209 -34.48 -7.22 -2.84
N ARG A 210 -33.63 -7.35 -1.81
CA ARG A 210 -32.56 -6.40 -1.49
C ARG A 210 -31.33 -7.15 -1.05
N SER A 211 -30.14 -6.70 -1.43
CA SER A 211 -28.88 -7.26 -0.91
C SER A 211 -28.61 -6.78 0.52
N PHE A 212 -28.94 -5.52 0.81
CA PHE A 212 -28.86 -4.94 2.16
C PHE A 212 -30.15 -4.23 2.57
N ILE A 213 -30.52 -4.39 3.84
CA ILE A 213 -31.51 -3.55 4.52
C ILE A 213 -30.87 -3.03 5.80
N THR A 214 -30.77 -1.71 5.94
CA THR A 214 -30.12 -1.10 7.10
C THR A 214 -31.07 -0.22 7.88
N TYR A 215 -30.83 -0.10 9.18
CA TYR A 215 -31.61 0.75 10.08
C TYR A 215 -30.71 1.60 10.98
N ARG A 216 -30.98 2.91 10.99
CA ARG A 216 -30.44 3.90 11.92
C ARG A 216 -31.59 4.64 12.61
N GLY A 217 -31.44 4.82 13.91
CA GLY A 217 -32.49 5.37 14.77
C GLY A 217 -32.56 4.62 16.08
N GLN A 218 -33.60 4.88 16.87
CA GLN A 218 -33.83 4.21 18.14
C GLN A 218 -34.54 2.86 17.98
N GLY A 219 -34.32 1.94 18.91
CA GLY A 219 -34.90 0.62 18.92
C GLY A 219 -34.48 -0.13 20.17
N VAL A 220 -35.36 -0.97 20.72
CA VAL A 220 -35.05 -1.96 21.77
C VAL A 220 -35.92 -3.17 21.48
N GLY A 221 -35.27 -4.31 21.22
CA GLY A 221 -35.89 -5.54 20.74
C GLY A 221 -36.44 -5.47 19.32
N THR A 222 -37.12 -4.39 18.97
CA THR A 222 -37.62 -4.05 17.64
C THR A 222 -37.16 -2.64 17.26
N TRP A 223 -37.17 -2.30 15.98
CA TRP A 223 -37.04 -0.92 15.54
C TRP A 223 -38.25 -0.12 16.04
N TRP A 224 -38.13 1.18 16.27
CA TRP A 224 -39.26 1.99 16.75
C TRP A 224 -40.14 2.51 15.61
N ASP A 225 -41.33 2.97 15.97
CA ASP A 225 -42.31 3.58 15.05
C ASP A 225 -41.67 4.64 14.15
N PRO A 226 -41.87 4.61 12.81
CA PRO A 226 -42.89 3.82 12.07
C PRO A 226 -42.42 2.44 11.57
N PHE A 227 -41.23 1.97 11.98
CA PHE A 227 -40.60 0.74 11.48
C PHE A 227 -40.74 -0.47 12.44
N ASN A 228 -41.61 -0.38 13.44
CA ASN A 228 -41.80 -1.35 14.52
C ASN A 228 -42.75 -2.53 14.22
N ALA A 229 -43.44 -2.51 13.08
CA ALA A 229 -44.45 -3.50 12.71
C ALA A 229 -43.97 -4.45 11.59
N ILE A 230 -42.67 -4.62 11.41
CA ILE A 230 -42.11 -5.56 10.42
C ILE A 230 -42.26 -6.99 10.93
N ASP A 231 -42.87 -7.85 10.11
CA ASP A 231 -42.92 -9.30 10.34
C ASP A 231 -42.13 -10.05 9.24
N PRO A 232 -40.88 -10.46 9.50
CA PRO A 232 -40.07 -11.18 8.52
C PRO A 232 -40.65 -12.54 8.09
N PHE A 233 -41.53 -13.16 8.88
CA PHE A 233 -42.19 -14.43 8.51
C PHE A 233 -43.26 -14.24 7.43
N SER A 234 -43.77 -13.01 7.28
CA SER A 234 -44.72 -12.65 6.22
C SER A 234 -44.04 -12.35 4.88
N TRP A 235 -42.71 -12.24 4.86
CA TRP A 235 -41.97 -11.90 3.66
C TRP A 235 -42.00 -13.04 2.63
N THR A 236 -42.18 -12.66 1.38
CA THR A 236 -42.26 -13.55 0.21
C THR A 236 -41.00 -13.46 -0.66
N ASN A 237 -39.91 -12.94 -0.10
CA ASN A 237 -38.64 -12.69 -0.78
C ASN A 237 -37.87 -13.97 -1.18
N ARG A 238 -38.26 -15.13 -0.65
CA ARG A 238 -37.70 -16.45 -0.95
C ARG A 238 -36.17 -16.48 -0.89
N GLU A 239 -35.50 -16.80 -2.00
CA GLU A 239 -34.04 -16.87 -2.11
C GLU A 239 -33.35 -15.48 -2.11
N LYS A 240 -34.10 -14.38 -2.33
CA LYS A 240 -33.59 -12.99 -2.32
C LYS A 240 -33.46 -12.45 -0.89
N MET A 241 -32.63 -13.10 -0.10
CA MET A 241 -32.48 -12.83 1.33
C MET A 241 -31.47 -11.71 1.57
N PRO A 242 -31.85 -10.58 2.19
CA PRO A 242 -30.91 -9.52 2.52
C PRO A 242 -29.98 -9.90 3.68
N ILE A 243 -28.85 -9.20 3.74
CA ILE A 243 -28.10 -8.99 4.98
C ILE A 243 -28.69 -7.77 5.68
N VAL A 244 -29.13 -7.93 6.93
CA VAL A 244 -29.80 -6.85 7.68
C VAL A 244 -28.85 -6.26 8.72
N ILE A 245 -28.70 -4.93 8.72
CA ILE A 245 -27.86 -4.21 9.69
C ILE A 245 -28.72 -3.36 10.60
N GLY A 246 -28.82 -3.76 11.87
CA GLY A 246 -29.54 -3.05 12.92
C GLY A 246 -28.59 -2.23 13.80
N ALA A 247 -28.17 -1.06 13.32
CA ALA A 247 -27.25 -0.19 14.03
C ALA A 247 -27.99 0.71 15.05
N THR A 248 -28.58 0.06 16.04
CA THR A 248 -29.39 0.67 17.12
C THR A 248 -29.14 -0.05 18.46
N CYS A 249 -30.03 0.01 19.45
CA CYS A 249 -29.88 -0.65 20.75
C CYS A 249 -30.59 -2.02 20.82
N ALA A 250 -29.95 -2.98 21.51
CA ALA A 250 -30.52 -4.26 21.97
C ALA A 250 -31.54 -4.93 21.02
N THR A 251 -31.19 -5.07 19.74
CA THR A 251 -32.03 -5.82 18.76
C THR A 251 -31.67 -7.30 18.69
N ILE A 252 -30.68 -7.72 19.48
CA ILE A 252 -30.29 -9.10 19.75
C ILE A 252 -30.30 -9.30 21.28
N SER A 253 -30.74 -10.46 21.74
CA SER A 253 -30.54 -10.89 23.15
C SER A 253 -29.75 -12.19 23.18
N LEU A 254 -28.66 -12.21 23.96
CA LEU A 254 -27.82 -13.39 24.16
C LEU A 254 -27.91 -13.93 25.60
N GLU A 255 -28.93 -13.54 26.36
CA GLU A 255 -29.17 -14.04 27.71
C GLU A 255 -29.78 -15.45 27.67
N SER A 256 -29.43 -16.29 28.65
CA SER A 256 -30.02 -17.63 28.79
C SER A 256 -31.50 -17.50 29.18
N GLY A 257 -32.39 -17.92 28.28
CA GLY A 257 -33.84 -17.70 28.43
C GLY A 257 -34.32 -16.30 28.00
N GLY A 258 -33.42 -15.45 27.49
CA GLY A 258 -33.75 -14.18 26.86
C GLY A 258 -34.72 -14.38 25.69
N GLY A 259 -35.71 -13.50 25.57
CA GLY A 259 -36.90 -13.71 24.75
C GLY A 259 -36.62 -14.01 23.28
N ASN A 260 -37.11 -15.17 22.81
CA ASN A 260 -37.21 -15.59 21.40
C ASN A 260 -38.19 -14.69 20.63
N SER A 261 -37.86 -13.41 20.40
CA SER A 261 -38.75 -12.48 19.68
C SER A 261 -38.11 -11.14 19.28
N MET A 262 -36.80 -10.98 19.43
CA MET A 262 -36.10 -9.77 18.99
C MET A 262 -36.01 -9.77 17.45
N TYR A 263 -35.83 -8.59 16.86
CA TYR A 263 -35.73 -8.47 15.41
C TYR A 263 -34.58 -9.31 14.86
N GLY A 264 -33.42 -9.31 15.52
CA GLY A 264 -32.28 -10.11 15.09
C GLY A 264 -32.63 -11.60 14.88
N ASP A 265 -33.25 -12.24 15.87
CA ASP A 265 -33.61 -13.67 15.74
C ASP A 265 -34.80 -13.90 14.79
N LYS A 266 -35.80 -13.01 14.77
CA LYS A 266 -36.93 -13.09 13.83
C LYS A 266 -36.49 -13.03 12.38
N PHE A 267 -35.59 -12.09 12.03
CA PHE A 267 -35.10 -11.93 10.65
C PHE A 267 -34.41 -13.20 10.15
N VAL A 268 -33.51 -13.78 10.95
CA VAL A 268 -32.74 -14.96 10.53
C VAL A 268 -33.53 -16.26 10.61
N ARG A 269 -34.50 -16.40 11.52
CA ARG A 269 -35.33 -17.61 11.69
C ARG A 269 -36.53 -17.70 10.74
N ALA A 270 -36.93 -16.59 10.11
CA ALA A 270 -38.03 -16.59 9.15
C ALA A 270 -37.82 -17.58 7.99
N GLY A 271 -38.91 -18.17 7.49
CA GLY A 271 -38.87 -19.21 6.46
C GLY A 271 -38.72 -20.64 7.02
N THR A 272 -38.53 -21.60 6.11
CA THR A 272 -38.41 -23.03 6.40
C THR A 272 -37.42 -23.67 5.42
N PRO A 273 -36.92 -24.90 5.65
CA PRO A 273 -35.99 -25.55 4.72
C PRO A 273 -36.57 -25.75 3.31
N GLY A 274 -37.90 -25.88 3.17
CA GLY A 274 -38.58 -26.05 1.88
C GLY A 274 -39.15 -24.76 1.29
N THR A 275 -39.09 -23.64 2.01
CA THR A 275 -39.55 -22.32 1.55
C THR A 275 -38.76 -21.27 2.30
N LEU A 276 -37.67 -20.81 1.68
CA LEU A 276 -36.78 -19.80 2.25
C LEU A 276 -37.49 -18.44 2.35
N GLY A 277 -36.93 -17.52 3.13
CA GLY A 277 -37.47 -16.18 3.33
C GLY A 277 -36.83 -15.45 4.51
N GLY A 278 -37.11 -14.17 4.70
CA GLY A 278 -36.45 -13.36 5.72
C GLY A 278 -35.01 -12.99 5.33
N ALA A 279 -34.13 -12.87 6.32
CA ALA A 279 -32.72 -12.50 6.11
C ALA A 279 -31.79 -13.72 6.11
N VAL A 280 -30.65 -13.61 5.42
CA VAL A 280 -29.56 -14.61 5.48
C VAL A 280 -28.66 -14.38 6.68
N ALA A 281 -28.53 -13.13 7.11
CA ALA A 281 -27.79 -12.74 8.30
C ALA A 281 -28.33 -11.43 8.89
N TYR A 282 -28.10 -11.23 10.18
CA TYR A 282 -28.40 -10.01 10.92
C TYR A 282 -27.19 -9.58 11.74
N PHE A 283 -26.74 -8.34 11.56
CA PHE A 283 -25.67 -7.74 12.35
C PHE A 283 -26.23 -6.60 13.20
N GLY A 284 -26.11 -6.71 14.51
CA GLY A 284 -26.70 -5.76 15.44
C GLY A 284 -26.17 -5.92 16.84
N THR A 285 -26.90 -5.39 17.81
CA THR A 285 -26.34 -5.07 19.12
C THR A 285 -27.16 -5.68 20.26
N THR A 286 -26.48 -6.02 21.36
CA THR A 286 -27.11 -6.48 22.60
C THR A 286 -27.24 -5.37 23.64
N GLY A 287 -26.39 -4.34 23.58
CA GLY A 287 -26.34 -3.27 24.55
C GLY A 287 -27.38 -2.17 24.33
N ILE A 288 -27.78 -1.53 25.43
CA ILE A 288 -28.59 -0.31 25.48
C ILE A 288 -27.66 0.83 25.93
N VAL A 289 -27.71 1.94 25.21
CA VAL A 289 -26.89 3.12 25.52
C VAL A 289 -27.63 4.39 25.11
N SER A 290 -27.62 5.39 26.00
CA SER A 290 -28.06 6.75 25.69
C SER A 290 -26.92 7.54 25.05
N HIS A 291 -27.21 8.36 24.05
CA HIS A 291 -26.21 9.16 23.31
C HIS A 291 -25.10 8.32 22.65
N GLY A 292 -25.38 7.05 22.31
CA GLY A 292 -24.40 6.12 21.74
C GLY A 292 -24.37 6.08 20.20
N ALA A 293 -25.01 7.02 19.51
CA ALA A 293 -25.13 7.00 18.05
C ALA A 293 -23.78 6.99 17.33
N HIS A 294 -22.78 7.71 17.85
CA HIS A 294 -21.44 7.82 17.26
C HIS A 294 -20.67 6.48 17.31
N TYR A 295 -20.77 5.70 18.39
CA TYR A 295 -20.24 4.33 18.44
C TYR A 295 -20.88 3.45 17.37
N ARG A 296 -22.19 3.59 17.16
CA ARG A 296 -22.91 2.82 16.14
C ARG A 296 -22.52 3.24 14.72
N SER A 297 -22.30 4.54 14.51
CA SER A 297 -21.78 5.10 13.26
C SER A 297 -20.40 4.56 12.93
N ALA A 298 -19.46 4.56 13.89
CA ALA A 298 -18.14 4.01 13.65
C ALA A 298 -18.19 2.56 13.17
N CYS A 299 -18.98 1.71 13.83
CA CYS A 299 -19.12 0.31 13.42
C CYS A 299 -19.79 0.15 12.06
N TYR A 300 -20.91 0.86 11.85
CA TYR A 300 -21.65 0.86 10.59
C TYR A 300 -20.76 1.27 9.41
N ARG A 301 -20.03 2.37 9.57
CA ARG A 301 -19.15 2.90 8.51
C ARG A 301 -17.98 1.98 8.27
N GLY A 302 -17.29 1.51 9.32
CA GLY A 302 -16.19 0.55 9.17
C GLY A 302 -16.62 -0.73 8.45
N PHE A 303 -17.84 -1.24 8.73
CA PHE A 303 -18.41 -2.40 8.04
C PHE A 303 -18.57 -2.16 6.54
N PHE A 304 -19.20 -1.06 6.13
CA PHE A 304 -19.43 -0.77 4.72
C PHE A 304 -18.18 -0.29 3.98
N THR A 305 -17.24 0.38 4.65
CA THR A 305 -15.91 0.68 4.12
C THR A 305 -15.16 -0.62 3.80
N ALA A 306 -15.21 -1.63 4.68
CA ALA A 306 -14.61 -2.93 4.40
C ALA A 306 -15.11 -3.51 3.06
N ILE A 307 -16.42 -3.48 2.85
CA ILE A 307 -17.07 -4.08 1.68
C ILE A 307 -16.75 -3.31 0.39
N PHE A 308 -16.92 -1.98 0.41
CA PHE A 308 -16.93 -1.16 -0.80
C PHE A 308 -15.60 -0.48 -1.12
N GLN A 309 -14.74 -0.25 -0.13
CA GLN A 309 -13.45 0.43 -0.32
C GLN A 309 -12.27 -0.53 -0.15
N GLU A 310 -12.37 -1.50 0.75
CA GLU A 310 -11.27 -2.44 1.06
C GLU A 310 -11.43 -3.81 0.39
N ASN A 311 -12.45 -3.96 -0.47
CA ASN A 311 -12.73 -5.20 -1.23
C ASN A 311 -12.91 -6.45 -0.34
N GLN A 312 -13.43 -6.27 0.87
CA GLN A 312 -13.66 -7.38 1.78
C GLN A 312 -14.94 -8.15 1.42
N ASN A 313 -14.80 -9.44 1.18
CA ASN A 313 -15.83 -10.24 0.50
C ASN A 313 -16.59 -11.21 1.42
N HIS A 314 -16.22 -11.28 2.69
CA HIS A 314 -16.84 -12.18 3.67
C HIS A 314 -17.43 -11.39 4.85
N LEU A 315 -18.56 -11.88 5.34
CA LEU A 315 -19.37 -11.18 6.35
C LEU A 315 -18.63 -10.99 7.68
N GLY A 316 -18.03 -12.05 8.22
CA GLY A 316 -17.28 -12.01 9.48
C GLY A 316 -16.19 -10.93 9.50
N PRO A 317 -15.23 -10.97 8.55
CA PRO A 317 -14.18 -9.95 8.42
C PRO A 317 -14.71 -8.52 8.25
N ALA A 318 -15.82 -8.33 7.50
CA ALA A 318 -16.45 -7.02 7.41
C ALA A 318 -16.98 -6.55 8.78
N THR A 319 -17.58 -7.44 9.59
CA THR A 319 -18.01 -7.08 10.95
C THR A 319 -16.83 -6.82 11.88
N LEU A 320 -15.69 -7.52 11.71
CA LEU A 320 -14.45 -7.23 12.46
C LEU A 320 -13.96 -5.82 12.16
N ARG A 321 -13.94 -5.42 10.87
CA ARG A 321 -13.54 -4.07 10.46
C ARG A 321 -14.44 -3.00 11.07
N GLY A 322 -15.75 -3.24 11.13
CA GLY A 322 -16.68 -2.36 11.84
C GLY A 322 -16.29 -2.19 13.31
N ARG A 323 -16.06 -3.28 14.04
CA ARG A 323 -15.68 -3.20 15.46
C ARG A 323 -14.31 -2.55 15.65
N PHE A 324 -13.35 -2.80 14.76
CA PHE A 324 -12.04 -2.15 14.77
C PHE A 324 -12.16 -0.62 14.75
N TRP A 325 -13.12 -0.06 14.00
CA TRP A 325 -13.34 1.39 14.00
C TRP A 325 -13.86 1.92 15.35
N VAL A 326 -14.68 1.15 16.05
CA VAL A 326 -15.13 1.50 17.40
C VAL A 326 -13.95 1.55 18.37
N ASP A 327 -13.10 0.51 18.33
CA ASP A 327 -11.91 0.44 19.16
C ASP A 327 -10.89 1.54 18.81
N SER A 328 -10.59 1.73 17.53
CA SER A 328 -9.60 2.70 17.07
C SER A 328 -9.98 4.15 17.37
N LEU A 329 -11.27 4.48 17.42
CA LEU A 329 -11.74 5.85 17.64
C LEU A 329 -12.02 6.13 19.12
N TYR A 330 -12.46 5.12 19.87
CA TYR A 330 -13.00 5.35 21.21
C TYR A 330 -12.40 4.47 22.30
N HIS A 331 -11.66 3.41 21.95
CA HIS A 331 -11.06 2.48 22.88
C HIS A 331 -12.04 1.95 23.95
N ASP A 332 -13.31 1.73 23.57
CA ASP A 332 -14.36 1.27 24.48
C ASP A 332 -14.68 -0.23 24.25
N PRO A 333 -14.25 -1.12 25.17
CA PRO A 333 -14.48 -2.57 25.07
C PRO A 333 -15.96 -2.94 25.06
N THR A 334 -16.79 -2.23 25.82
CA THR A 334 -18.23 -2.55 25.93
C THR A 334 -18.92 -2.26 24.60
N ARG A 335 -18.58 -1.12 23.99
CA ARG A 335 -19.13 -0.70 22.69
C ARG A 335 -18.63 -1.56 21.53
N TYR A 336 -17.42 -2.09 21.63
CA TYR A 336 -16.89 -3.10 20.72
C TYR A 336 -17.67 -4.42 20.83
N GLN A 337 -17.80 -4.96 22.06
CA GLN A 337 -18.26 -6.33 22.30
C GLN A 337 -19.78 -6.51 22.18
N GLU A 338 -20.57 -5.45 22.31
CA GLU A 338 -22.04 -5.54 22.18
C GLU A 338 -22.53 -5.84 20.76
N TRP A 339 -21.67 -5.71 19.73
CA TRP A 339 -21.98 -6.06 18.35
C TRP A 339 -21.85 -7.56 18.10
N ASN A 340 -22.93 -8.20 17.63
CA ASN A 340 -23.00 -9.64 17.40
C ASN A 340 -23.56 -9.95 16.01
N LEU A 341 -22.99 -10.98 15.37
CA LEU A 341 -23.43 -11.48 14.08
C LEU A 341 -24.31 -12.71 14.26
N LEU A 342 -25.59 -12.60 13.91
CA LEU A 342 -26.49 -13.75 13.76
C LEU A 342 -26.46 -14.19 12.30
N GLY A 343 -25.85 -15.34 12.03
CA GLY A 343 -25.58 -15.82 10.68
C GLY A 343 -24.20 -16.47 10.58
N ASP A 344 -23.86 -16.83 9.35
CA ASP A 344 -22.59 -17.48 9.05
C ASP A 344 -21.47 -16.43 8.90
N PRO A 345 -20.39 -16.49 9.70
CA PRO A 345 -19.28 -15.55 9.59
C PRO A 345 -18.42 -15.75 8.34
N GLU A 346 -18.43 -16.92 7.69
CA GLU A 346 -17.74 -17.13 6.42
C GLU A 346 -18.58 -16.70 5.21
N LEU A 347 -19.85 -16.31 5.40
CA LEU A 347 -20.77 -16.02 4.28
C LEU A 347 -20.16 -15.02 3.28
N GLY A 348 -20.06 -15.43 2.02
CA GLY A 348 -19.66 -14.54 0.92
C GLY A 348 -20.70 -13.45 0.66
N ILE A 349 -20.28 -12.20 0.51
CA ILE A 349 -21.16 -11.05 0.28
C ILE A 349 -21.31 -10.79 -1.22
N TRP A 350 -22.54 -10.81 -1.72
CA TRP A 350 -22.85 -10.36 -3.07
C TRP A 350 -22.84 -8.83 -3.14
N THR A 351 -21.96 -8.28 -3.97
CA THR A 351 -21.83 -6.83 -4.23
C THR A 351 -22.10 -6.47 -5.69
N ASP A 352 -22.23 -7.49 -6.53
CA ASP A 352 -22.64 -7.41 -7.93
C ASP A 352 -23.56 -8.59 -8.26
N ILE A 353 -24.16 -8.55 -9.44
CA ILE A 353 -24.88 -9.69 -10.01
C ILE A 353 -23.87 -10.84 -10.18
N PRO A 354 -24.08 -12.02 -9.58
CA PRO A 354 -23.17 -13.13 -9.70
C PRO A 354 -22.99 -13.55 -11.17
N HIS A 355 -21.74 -13.72 -11.60
CA HIS A 355 -21.39 -14.08 -12.97
C HIS A 355 -21.14 -15.57 -13.11
N HIS A 356 -21.53 -16.13 -14.26
CA HIS A 356 -21.14 -17.48 -14.65
C HIS A 356 -19.65 -17.51 -14.98
N ILE A 357 -19.01 -18.63 -14.61
CA ILE A 357 -17.61 -18.93 -14.93
C ILE A 357 -17.54 -20.20 -15.78
N GLU A 358 -16.53 -20.24 -16.64
CA GLU A 358 -16.09 -21.43 -17.36
C GLU A 358 -14.79 -21.91 -16.72
N VAL A 359 -14.69 -23.21 -16.46
CA VAL A 359 -13.54 -23.81 -15.78
C VAL A 359 -12.99 -24.93 -16.66
N HIS A 360 -11.69 -24.84 -16.97
CA HIS A 360 -10.99 -25.79 -17.84
C HIS A 360 -9.92 -26.55 -17.05
N TYR A 361 -9.96 -27.88 -17.13
CA TYR A 361 -9.01 -28.82 -16.51
C TYR A 361 -9.14 -30.20 -17.20
N ASP A 362 -8.18 -31.09 -16.94
CA ASP A 362 -8.21 -32.45 -17.48
C ASP A 362 -9.32 -33.29 -16.83
N SER A 363 -10.18 -33.90 -17.65
CA SER A 363 -11.35 -34.67 -17.17
C SER A 363 -11.01 -36.10 -16.73
N VAL A 364 -9.80 -36.58 -17.00
CA VAL A 364 -9.27 -37.89 -16.60
C VAL A 364 -7.78 -37.75 -16.28
N ILE A 365 -7.35 -38.28 -15.13
CA ILE A 365 -5.96 -38.29 -14.65
C ILE A 365 -5.56 -39.67 -14.11
N PRO A 366 -4.27 -40.05 -14.13
CA PRO A 366 -3.81 -41.30 -13.53
C PRO A 366 -3.62 -41.20 -12.00
N ILE A 367 -3.41 -42.35 -11.35
CA ILE A 367 -2.89 -42.45 -9.98
C ILE A 367 -1.47 -41.85 -9.92
N GLY A 368 -1.13 -41.14 -8.84
CA GLY A 368 0.23 -40.64 -8.56
C GLY A 368 0.36 -39.11 -8.54
N PRO A 369 1.52 -38.59 -8.05
CA PRO A 369 1.73 -37.17 -7.87
C PRO A 369 1.77 -36.42 -9.21
N GLN A 370 1.05 -35.31 -9.30
CA GLN A 370 0.95 -34.48 -10.50
C GLN A 370 0.49 -33.05 -10.15
N THR A 371 0.94 -32.09 -10.96
CA THR A 371 0.40 -30.72 -10.94
C THR A 371 -0.89 -30.68 -11.76
N PHE A 372 -2.01 -30.42 -11.11
CA PHE A 372 -3.31 -30.29 -11.75
C PHE A 372 -3.61 -28.82 -12.02
N ARG A 373 -3.70 -28.44 -13.29
CA ARG A 373 -3.97 -27.07 -13.74
C ARG A 373 -5.47 -26.85 -13.88
N ILE A 374 -5.98 -25.80 -13.25
CA ILE A 374 -7.34 -25.29 -13.42
C ILE A 374 -7.27 -23.88 -13.95
N GLU A 375 -7.97 -23.60 -15.04
CA GLU A 375 -8.15 -22.26 -15.60
C GLU A 375 -9.59 -21.82 -15.44
N VAL A 376 -9.79 -20.56 -15.04
CA VAL A 376 -11.09 -19.97 -14.75
C VAL A 376 -11.26 -18.69 -15.56
N VAL A 377 -12.30 -18.65 -16.38
CA VAL A 377 -12.65 -17.49 -17.21
C VAL A 377 -14.11 -17.09 -17.00
N ALA A 378 -14.42 -15.80 -17.16
CA ALA A 378 -15.78 -15.26 -17.13
C ALA A 378 -15.97 -14.32 -18.32
N GLY A 379 -16.94 -14.62 -19.19
CA GLY A 379 -17.16 -13.82 -20.41
C GLY A 379 -15.94 -13.75 -21.33
N GLY A 380 -15.12 -14.81 -21.37
CA GLY A 380 -13.89 -14.88 -22.15
C GLY A 380 -12.69 -14.12 -21.56
N GLN A 381 -12.79 -13.58 -20.34
CA GLN A 381 -11.69 -12.93 -19.62
C GLN A 381 -11.21 -13.79 -18.44
N PRO A 382 -9.89 -13.84 -18.16
CA PRO A 382 -9.37 -14.54 -16.99
C PRO A 382 -9.90 -13.98 -15.67
N VAL A 383 -10.21 -14.87 -14.72
CA VAL A 383 -10.72 -14.50 -13.39
C VAL A 383 -9.61 -14.68 -12.36
N ALA A 384 -9.02 -13.58 -11.91
CA ALA A 384 -8.04 -13.58 -10.83
C ALA A 384 -8.70 -13.67 -9.45
N GLY A 385 -8.03 -14.32 -8.49
CA GLY A 385 -8.48 -14.35 -7.09
C GLY A 385 -9.60 -15.35 -6.78
N ALA A 386 -9.97 -16.24 -7.71
CA ALA A 386 -10.95 -17.30 -7.47
C ALA A 386 -10.30 -18.45 -6.67
N LEU A 387 -10.98 -18.92 -5.63
CA LEU A 387 -10.56 -20.06 -4.82
C LEU A 387 -10.93 -21.36 -5.54
N VAL A 388 -9.93 -22.18 -5.83
CA VAL A 388 -10.04 -23.52 -6.40
C VAL A 388 -9.80 -24.54 -5.29
N CYS A 389 -10.66 -25.55 -5.21
CA CYS A 389 -10.53 -26.69 -4.30
C CYS A 389 -10.62 -27.99 -5.09
N CYS A 390 -9.61 -28.85 -4.93
CA CYS A 390 -9.63 -30.22 -5.41
C CYS A 390 -9.67 -31.18 -4.23
N SER A 391 -10.63 -32.10 -4.25
CA SER A 391 -10.78 -33.10 -3.19
C SER A 391 -11.16 -34.46 -3.73
N MET A 392 -10.55 -35.50 -3.19
CA MET A 392 -10.87 -36.89 -3.50
C MET A 392 -10.97 -37.64 -2.17
N ASP A 393 -12.16 -38.15 -1.87
CA ASP A 393 -12.49 -38.86 -0.62
C ASP A 393 -11.82 -38.26 0.63
N SER A 394 -10.92 -38.99 1.28
CA SER A 394 -10.07 -38.51 2.38
C SER A 394 -8.59 -38.44 2.00
N SER A 395 -8.22 -38.80 0.76
CA SER A 395 -6.84 -38.90 0.29
C SER A 395 -6.29 -37.59 -0.27
N ILE A 396 -7.15 -36.74 -0.87
CA ILE A 396 -6.75 -35.43 -1.40
C ILE A 396 -7.65 -34.34 -0.85
N TYR A 397 -7.02 -33.28 -0.34
CA TYR A 397 -7.66 -31.99 -0.10
C TYR A 397 -6.62 -30.88 -0.33
N VAL A 398 -6.70 -30.19 -1.46
CA VAL A 398 -5.78 -29.11 -1.82
C VAL A 398 -6.55 -27.91 -2.34
N THR A 399 -6.10 -26.71 -1.98
CA THR A 399 -6.72 -25.46 -2.38
C THR A 399 -5.68 -24.52 -2.95
N GLY A 400 -6.08 -23.70 -3.92
CA GLY A 400 -5.26 -22.64 -4.49
C GLY A 400 -6.13 -21.48 -4.94
N VAL A 401 -5.49 -20.37 -5.27
CA VAL A 401 -6.18 -19.19 -5.78
C VAL A 401 -5.71 -18.95 -7.21
N THR A 402 -6.60 -18.49 -8.09
CA THR A 402 -6.23 -18.16 -9.46
C THR A 402 -5.38 -16.89 -9.51
N ASP A 403 -4.33 -16.92 -10.33
CA ASP A 403 -3.48 -15.77 -10.61
C ASP A 403 -4.15 -14.77 -11.57
N SER A 404 -3.42 -13.73 -11.99
CA SER A 404 -3.91 -12.73 -12.95
C SER A 404 -4.25 -13.29 -14.33
N ALA A 405 -3.75 -14.49 -14.67
CA ALA A 405 -4.09 -15.23 -15.88
C ALA A 405 -5.26 -16.21 -15.67
N GLY A 406 -5.95 -16.13 -14.53
CA GLY A 406 -7.08 -16.98 -14.21
C GLY A 406 -6.71 -18.44 -13.92
N CYS A 407 -5.43 -18.74 -13.69
CA CYS A 407 -4.94 -20.11 -13.54
C CYS A 407 -4.60 -20.43 -12.07
N SER A 408 -4.90 -21.64 -11.63
CA SER A 408 -4.44 -22.21 -10.37
C SER A 408 -3.79 -23.58 -10.62
N TYR A 409 -2.64 -23.81 -10.00
CA TYR A 409 -1.85 -25.03 -10.14
C TYR A 409 -1.83 -25.75 -8.80
N LEU A 410 -2.45 -26.93 -8.73
CA LEU A 410 -2.62 -27.69 -7.49
C LEU A 410 -1.81 -28.98 -7.55
N GLU A 411 -0.90 -29.16 -6.60
CA GLU A 411 -0.18 -30.42 -6.43
C GLU A 411 -1.12 -31.47 -5.80
N ILE A 412 -1.45 -32.51 -6.57
CA ILE A 412 -2.30 -33.62 -6.12
C ILE A 412 -1.54 -34.93 -6.25
N ASN A 413 -1.85 -35.91 -5.40
CA ASN A 413 -1.29 -37.26 -5.48
C ASN A 413 -2.39 -38.31 -5.25
N PRO A 414 -3.20 -38.64 -6.27
CA PRO A 414 -4.27 -39.62 -6.11
C PRO A 414 -3.67 -41.00 -5.89
N GLY A 415 -3.91 -41.62 -4.72
CA GLY A 415 -3.31 -42.92 -4.36
C GLY A 415 -4.07 -44.15 -4.89
N HIS A 416 -5.21 -43.95 -5.55
CA HIS A 416 -6.11 -45.01 -6.03
C HIS A 416 -7.12 -44.44 -7.04
N VAL A 417 -7.86 -45.32 -7.75
CA VAL A 417 -8.91 -44.95 -8.70
C VAL A 417 -10.12 -44.31 -8.02
N GLY A 418 -10.81 -43.42 -8.72
CA GLY A 418 -12.03 -42.79 -8.21
C GLY A 418 -12.38 -41.48 -8.91
N ILE A 419 -13.00 -40.56 -8.18
CA ILE A 419 -13.43 -39.26 -8.69
C ILE A 419 -12.79 -38.16 -7.84
N LEU A 420 -12.06 -37.26 -8.50
CA LEU A 420 -11.55 -36.01 -7.95
C LEU A 420 -12.58 -34.91 -8.20
N ASP A 421 -13.19 -34.36 -7.15
CA ASP A 421 -14.07 -33.19 -7.23
C ASP A 421 -13.23 -31.93 -7.46
N VAL A 422 -13.73 -31.03 -8.32
CA VAL A 422 -13.13 -29.72 -8.62
C VAL A 422 -14.19 -28.65 -8.36
N VAL A 423 -13.95 -27.75 -7.42
CA VAL A 423 -14.86 -26.64 -7.10
C VAL A 423 -14.15 -25.31 -7.17
N VAL A 424 -14.78 -24.33 -7.82
CA VAL A 424 -14.28 -22.97 -7.92
C VAL A 424 -15.30 -22.00 -7.34
N SER A 425 -14.86 -21.09 -6.49
CA SER A 425 -15.70 -20.06 -5.89
C SER A 425 -14.95 -18.73 -5.76
N GLY A 426 -15.65 -17.60 -5.67
CA GLY A 426 -15.02 -16.29 -5.56
C GLY A 426 -16.02 -15.15 -5.47
N ARG A 427 -15.51 -13.91 -5.35
CA ARG A 427 -16.33 -12.70 -5.23
C ARG A 427 -17.23 -12.53 -6.46
N ASN A 428 -18.54 -12.45 -6.25
CA ASN A 428 -19.53 -12.28 -7.32
C ASN A 428 -19.43 -13.34 -8.44
N LEU A 429 -18.94 -14.54 -8.13
CA LEU A 429 -18.92 -15.69 -9.04
C LEU A 429 -19.97 -16.71 -8.59
N ILE A 430 -20.75 -17.22 -9.54
CA ILE A 430 -21.57 -18.42 -9.31
C ILE A 430 -20.60 -19.59 -9.13
N PRO A 431 -20.63 -20.33 -8.00
CA PRO A 431 -19.69 -21.42 -7.80
C PRO A 431 -19.81 -22.48 -8.90
N TYR A 432 -18.65 -22.95 -9.37
CA TYR A 432 -18.57 -24.07 -10.30
C TYR A 432 -18.31 -25.36 -9.54
N GLU A 433 -19.00 -26.44 -9.91
CA GLU A 433 -18.75 -27.79 -9.43
C GLU A 433 -18.58 -28.73 -10.62
N GLY A 434 -17.42 -29.37 -10.68
CA GLY A 434 -17.09 -30.37 -11.69
C GLY A 434 -16.27 -31.52 -11.10
N ASN A 435 -15.81 -32.42 -11.95
CA ASN A 435 -15.03 -33.57 -11.52
C ASN A 435 -14.10 -34.10 -12.60
N CYS A 436 -13.05 -34.79 -12.16
CA CYS A 436 -12.07 -35.50 -12.96
C CYS A 436 -12.01 -36.97 -12.50
N ARG A 437 -11.87 -37.91 -13.44
CA ARG A 437 -11.77 -39.35 -13.14
C ARG A 437 -10.32 -39.77 -12.89
N VAL A 438 -10.07 -40.51 -11.81
CA VAL A 438 -8.78 -41.13 -11.49
C VAL A 438 -8.79 -42.62 -11.87
N VAL A 439 -7.81 -43.08 -12.65
CA VAL A 439 -7.78 -44.46 -13.20
C VAL A 439 -6.51 -45.24 -12.82
N ALA A 440 -6.63 -46.58 -12.71
CA ALA A 440 -5.55 -47.51 -12.36
C ALA A 440 -4.87 -47.99 -13.64
N SER A 441 -3.56 -48.22 -13.54
CA SER A 441 -2.76 -48.61 -14.69
C SER A 441 -2.67 -50.14 -14.83
N GLY A 442 -3.51 -50.75 -15.67
CA GLY A 442 -3.37 -52.14 -16.15
C GLY A 442 -2.42 -52.27 -17.37
N ILE A 443 -1.51 -51.31 -17.46
CA ILE A 443 -0.51 -51.05 -18.49
C ILE A 443 0.78 -50.70 -17.71
N PRO A 444 1.98 -50.73 -18.33
CA PRO A 444 3.15 -50.12 -17.71
C PRO A 444 2.83 -48.71 -17.18
N TYR A 445 3.41 -48.33 -16.03
CA TYR A 445 3.20 -46.99 -15.48
C TYR A 445 4.54 -46.40 -15.07
N LEU A 446 5.09 -45.57 -15.96
CA LEU A 446 6.41 -44.98 -15.74
C LEU A 446 6.27 -43.68 -14.97
N THR A 447 6.98 -43.55 -13.85
CA THR A 447 7.09 -42.33 -13.06
C THR A 447 8.55 -41.89 -13.00
N ILE A 448 8.81 -40.58 -12.79
CA ILE A 448 10.18 -40.12 -12.54
C ILE A 448 10.54 -40.45 -11.09
N SER A 449 11.48 -41.37 -10.90
CA SER A 449 12.02 -41.74 -9.58
C SER A 449 13.22 -40.91 -9.17
N GLY A 450 13.85 -40.19 -10.10
CA GLY A 450 14.97 -39.32 -9.82
C GLY A 450 15.37 -38.48 -11.02
N ILE A 451 15.95 -37.33 -10.75
CA ILE A 451 16.56 -36.44 -11.74
C ILE A 451 17.98 -36.15 -11.27
N THR A 452 18.96 -36.35 -12.14
CA THR A 452 20.35 -35.99 -11.87
C THR A 452 20.76 -34.86 -12.81
N ILE A 453 21.26 -33.78 -12.24
CA ILE A 453 21.77 -32.61 -12.94
C ILE A 453 23.27 -32.80 -13.13
N ASP A 454 23.72 -32.65 -14.38
CA ASP A 454 25.11 -32.55 -14.77
C ASP A 454 25.31 -31.20 -15.47
N ASP A 455 25.90 -30.27 -14.73
CA ASP A 455 26.24 -28.92 -15.15
C ASP A 455 27.76 -28.77 -15.29
N SER A 456 28.48 -29.85 -15.58
CA SER A 456 29.95 -29.84 -15.72
C SER A 456 30.46 -28.92 -16.84
N THR A 457 29.58 -28.46 -17.74
CA THR A 457 29.87 -27.45 -18.77
C THR A 457 29.49 -26.01 -18.36
N GLY A 458 28.96 -25.82 -17.15
CA GLY A 458 28.60 -24.55 -16.49
C GLY A 458 29.41 -24.32 -15.20
N SER A 459 28.74 -24.04 -14.08
CA SER A 459 29.39 -23.76 -12.79
C SER A 459 29.82 -24.99 -11.99
N ASN A 460 29.35 -26.19 -12.37
CA ASN A 460 29.68 -27.48 -11.78
C ASN A 460 29.34 -27.58 -10.27
N ASP A 461 28.21 -26.99 -9.88
CA ASP A 461 27.67 -27.00 -8.51
C ASP A 461 26.42 -27.89 -8.37
N ARG A 462 25.98 -28.54 -9.46
CA ARG A 462 24.76 -29.38 -9.57
C ARG A 462 23.47 -28.61 -9.36
N ILE A 463 23.50 -27.31 -9.55
CA ILE A 463 22.35 -26.42 -9.51
C ILE A 463 22.09 -25.94 -10.94
N ILE A 464 20.85 -25.56 -11.24
CA ILE A 464 20.49 -24.99 -12.54
C ILE A 464 20.54 -23.48 -12.40
N ASN A 465 21.61 -22.83 -12.87
CA ASN A 465 21.72 -21.38 -12.86
C ASN A 465 21.34 -20.74 -14.21
N PRO A 466 20.89 -19.46 -14.21
CA PRO A 466 20.67 -18.72 -15.44
C PRO A 466 21.93 -18.65 -16.32
N GLY A 467 21.82 -18.89 -17.62
CA GLY A 467 22.96 -18.82 -18.55
C GLY A 467 23.76 -20.12 -18.73
N GLU A 468 23.46 -21.18 -17.98
CA GLU A 468 24.20 -22.45 -18.06
C GLU A 468 23.71 -23.41 -19.14
N ARG A 469 24.58 -24.32 -19.57
CA ARG A 469 24.19 -25.52 -20.33
C ARG A 469 24.13 -26.71 -19.37
N ILE A 470 22.98 -27.37 -19.33
CA ILE A 470 22.67 -28.46 -18.41
C ILE A 470 22.44 -29.74 -19.20
N ALA A 471 23.10 -30.82 -18.78
CA ALA A 471 22.76 -32.19 -19.13
C ALA A 471 21.93 -32.80 -18.00
N LEU A 472 20.77 -33.35 -18.33
CA LEU A 472 19.78 -33.80 -17.37
C LEU A 472 19.46 -35.27 -17.60
N TYR A 473 19.73 -36.09 -16.58
CA TYR A 473 19.44 -37.52 -16.60
C TYR A 473 18.18 -37.81 -15.80
N PHE A 474 17.22 -38.49 -16.43
CA PHE A 474 16.02 -38.97 -15.76
C PHE A 474 16.17 -40.43 -15.37
N ALA A 475 15.73 -40.77 -14.17
CA ALA A 475 15.51 -42.15 -13.73
C ALA A 475 14.00 -42.41 -13.70
N LEU A 476 13.54 -43.38 -14.49
CA LEU A 476 12.14 -43.78 -14.53
C LEU A 476 11.94 -45.05 -13.71
N LYS A 477 10.93 -45.07 -12.85
CA LYS A 477 10.43 -46.29 -12.19
C LYS A 477 9.20 -46.78 -12.92
N ASN A 478 9.10 -48.08 -13.12
CA ASN A 478 7.83 -48.70 -13.53
C ASN A 478 7.04 -49.10 -12.27
N ASP A 479 6.04 -48.30 -11.93
CA ASP A 479 5.06 -48.57 -10.87
C ASP A 479 3.85 -49.38 -11.39
N GLY A 480 3.84 -49.72 -12.67
CA GLY A 480 2.83 -50.57 -13.29
C GLY A 480 3.12 -52.06 -13.09
N GLU A 481 2.10 -52.88 -13.35
CA GLU A 481 2.17 -54.34 -13.16
C GLU A 481 2.71 -55.09 -14.39
N VAL A 482 3.00 -54.37 -15.49
CA VAL A 482 3.50 -54.91 -16.77
C VAL A 482 4.80 -54.22 -17.16
N THR A 483 5.74 -54.97 -17.73
CA THR A 483 7.02 -54.45 -18.25
C THR A 483 6.80 -53.43 -19.36
N ALA A 484 7.40 -52.24 -19.26
CA ALA A 484 7.45 -51.28 -20.35
C ALA A 484 8.64 -51.63 -21.24
N THR A 485 8.44 -51.98 -22.52
CA THR A 485 9.53 -52.37 -23.43
C THR A 485 9.88 -51.26 -24.43
N GLY A 486 11.17 -51.08 -24.74
CA GLY A 486 11.58 -50.08 -25.75
C GLY A 486 11.29 -48.63 -25.36
N VAL A 487 11.35 -48.31 -24.06
CA VAL A 487 11.01 -46.99 -23.52
C VAL A 487 11.94 -45.92 -24.08
N THR A 488 11.33 -44.90 -24.69
CA THR A 488 11.96 -43.67 -25.16
C THR A 488 11.23 -42.48 -24.57
N ALA A 489 11.93 -41.37 -24.40
CA ALA A 489 11.35 -40.16 -23.88
C ALA A 489 11.80 -38.93 -24.64
N VAL A 490 10.92 -37.95 -24.69
CA VAL A 490 11.20 -36.67 -25.33
C VAL A 490 10.86 -35.53 -24.37
N PHE A 491 11.87 -34.81 -23.91
CA PHE A 491 11.76 -33.62 -23.08
C PHE A 491 11.21 -32.45 -23.90
N ARG A 492 10.08 -31.92 -23.44
CA ARG A 492 9.39 -30.77 -24.03
C ARG A 492 9.30 -29.70 -22.97
N SER A 493 9.63 -28.48 -23.36
CA SER A 493 9.37 -27.32 -22.54
C SER A 493 8.85 -26.21 -23.43
N SER A 494 7.80 -25.55 -22.97
CA SER A 494 7.34 -24.27 -23.52
C SER A 494 7.97 -23.09 -22.77
N SER A 495 8.86 -23.36 -21.81
CA SER A 495 9.51 -22.31 -21.03
C SER A 495 10.35 -21.44 -21.95
N PRO A 496 10.11 -20.12 -22.01
CA PRO A 496 10.97 -19.21 -22.76
C PRO A 496 12.35 -19.09 -22.13
N TYR A 497 12.53 -19.62 -20.91
CA TYR A 497 13.77 -19.54 -20.13
C TYR A 497 14.75 -20.66 -20.43
N ILE A 498 14.47 -21.57 -21.36
CA ILE A 498 15.46 -22.55 -21.82
C ILE A 498 15.42 -22.73 -23.35
N ALA A 499 16.57 -23.03 -23.94
CA ALA A 499 16.71 -23.46 -25.31
C ALA A 499 17.16 -24.93 -25.34
N LEU A 500 16.32 -25.82 -25.87
CA LEU A 500 16.62 -27.25 -25.97
C LEU A 500 17.74 -27.49 -27.01
N VAL A 501 18.75 -28.27 -26.62
CA VAL A 501 19.86 -28.68 -27.48
C VAL A 501 19.70 -30.14 -27.89
N ASP A 502 19.42 -31.01 -26.91
CA ASP A 502 18.93 -32.36 -27.13
C ASP A 502 17.68 -32.57 -26.29
N SER A 503 16.66 -33.17 -26.88
CA SER A 503 15.39 -33.42 -26.22
C SER A 503 15.08 -34.90 -26.05
N THR A 504 15.89 -35.83 -26.55
CA THR A 504 15.51 -37.26 -26.58
C THR A 504 16.36 -38.08 -25.62
N ALA A 505 15.74 -38.99 -24.88
CA ALA A 505 16.42 -39.93 -23.98
C ALA A 505 15.91 -41.37 -24.20
N TYR A 506 16.80 -42.35 -24.10
CA TYR A 506 16.49 -43.77 -24.32
C TYR A 506 16.66 -44.57 -23.02
N PHE A 507 15.71 -45.46 -22.71
CA PHE A 507 15.68 -46.24 -21.47
C PHE A 507 15.64 -47.76 -21.72
N ASN A 508 15.27 -48.22 -22.93
CA ASN A 508 15.04 -49.65 -23.23
C ASN A 508 13.91 -50.24 -22.34
N SER A 509 14.00 -51.49 -21.87
CA SER A 509 12.93 -52.09 -21.05
C SER A 509 13.06 -51.77 -19.56
N ILE A 510 11.91 -51.52 -18.90
CA ILE A 510 11.78 -51.28 -17.46
C ILE A 510 10.76 -52.27 -16.88
N GLU A 511 11.25 -53.26 -16.14
CA GLU A 511 10.42 -54.28 -15.46
C GLU A 511 9.56 -53.67 -14.34
N PRO A 512 8.43 -54.30 -13.96
CA PRO A 512 7.64 -53.88 -12.80
C PRO A 512 8.51 -53.70 -11.55
N ASP A 513 8.20 -52.67 -10.75
CA ASP A 513 8.93 -52.26 -9.54
C ASP A 513 10.42 -51.91 -9.74
N SER A 514 10.91 -51.81 -10.98
CA SER A 514 12.32 -51.50 -11.28
C SER A 514 12.51 -50.03 -11.69
N VAL A 515 13.71 -49.50 -11.43
CA VAL A 515 14.14 -48.15 -11.84
C VAL A 515 15.21 -48.25 -12.91
N ARG A 516 15.16 -47.37 -13.90
CA ARG A 516 16.20 -47.24 -14.91
C ARG A 516 16.48 -45.78 -15.29
N THR A 517 17.76 -45.43 -15.33
CA THR A 517 18.24 -44.13 -15.83
C THR A 517 18.48 -44.20 -17.33
N GLY A 518 17.95 -43.23 -18.07
CA GLY A 518 18.18 -43.09 -19.50
C GLY A 518 19.37 -42.18 -19.81
N ASP A 519 19.61 -41.95 -21.09
CA ASP A 519 20.59 -40.97 -21.56
C ASP A 519 20.18 -39.53 -21.21
N ALA A 520 21.12 -38.59 -21.27
CA ALA A 520 20.85 -37.19 -20.94
C ALA A 520 20.03 -36.47 -22.02
N VAL A 521 19.18 -35.55 -21.59
CA VAL A 521 18.69 -34.45 -22.43
C VAL A 521 19.50 -33.19 -22.11
N GLU A 522 19.65 -32.27 -23.07
CA GLU A 522 20.47 -31.08 -22.90
C GLU A 522 19.72 -29.80 -23.24
N PHE A 523 19.92 -28.75 -22.44
CA PHE A 523 19.38 -27.42 -22.71
C PHE A 523 20.28 -26.31 -22.17
N ILE A 524 20.07 -25.10 -22.68
CA ILE A 524 20.72 -23.87 -22.20
C ILE A 524 19.69 -23.03 -21.48
N VAL A 525 20.01 -22.51 -20.30
CA VAL A 525 19.14 -21.64 -19.49
C VAL A 525 19.30 -20.18 -19.93
N ASP A 526 18.19 -19.47 -20.04
CA ASP A 526 18.17 -18.03 -20.32
C ASP A 526 18.82 -17.26 -19.17
N SER A 527 19.72 -16.35 -19.52
CA SER A 527 20.52 -15.60 -18.56
C SER A 527 19.73 -14.52 -17.81
N LEU A 528 18.51 -14.19 -18.23
CA LEU A 528 17.62 -13.25 -17.53
C LEU A 528 16.70 -13.92 -16.51
N SER A 529 16.80 -15.25 -16.36
CA SER A 529 16.01 -16.02 -15.40
C SER A 529 16.30 -15.59 -13.96
N ARG A 530 15.27 -15.58 -13.11
CA ARG A 530 15.36 -15.12 -11.71
C ARG A 530 15.31 -16.28 -10.72
N GLU A 531 15.69 -16.02 -9.48
CA GLU A 531 15.62 -17.00 -8.39
C GLU A 531 14.21 -17.56 -8.25
N GLY A 532 14.10 -18.89 -8.19
CA GLY A 532 12.81 -19.59 -8.08
C GLY A 532 12.01 -19.69 -9.37
N THR A 533 12.55 -19.26 -10.52
CA THR A 533 11.89 -19.43 -11.83
C THR A 533 11.74 -20.92 -12.13
N VAL A 534 10.51 -21.35 -12.38
CA VAL A 534 10.21 -22.76 -12.70
C VAL A 534 10.29 -22.95 -14.20
N ILE A 535 11.18 -23.84 -14.65
CA ILE A 535 11.18 -24.38 -16.01
C ILE A 535 10.03 -25.38 -16.08
N SER A 536 8.87 -24.95 -16.56
CA SER A 536 7.77 -25.87 -16.84
C SER A 536 8.14 -26.77 -18.00
N ALA A 537 8.33 -28.04 -17.72
CA ALA A 537 8.73 -29.03 -18.71
C ALA A 537 8.02 -30.35 -18.46
N THR A 538 7.94 -31.13 -19.52
CA THR A 538 7.31 -32.42 -19.53
C THR A 538 8.21 -33.39 -20.26
N LEU A 539 8.46 -34.53 -19.65
CA LEU A 539 9.06 -35.66 -20.32
C LEU A 539 7.93 -36.51 -20.94
N LEU A 540 7.81 -36.48 -22.27
CA LEU A 540 6.87 -37.31 -23.03
C LEU A 540 7.50 -38.67 -23.25
N VAL A 541 7.14 -39.65 -22.44
CA VAL A 541 7.64 -41.02 -22.49
C VAL A 541 6.72 -41.88 -23.34
N ARG A 542 7.27 -42.82 -24.10
CA ARG A 542 6.54 -43.81 -24.87
C ARG A 542 7.27 -45.15 -24.90
N ASP A 543 6.55 -46.24 -24.97
CA ASP A 543 7.08 -47.58 -25.17
C ASP A 543 6.75 -48.15 -26.57
N ASP A 544 7.17 -49.39 -26.82
CA ASP A 544 6.94 -50.09 -28.11
C ASP A 544 5.47 -50.48 -28.34
N ASP A 545 4.69 -50.69 -27.26
CA ASP A 545 3.25 -51.00 -27.32
C ASP A 545 2.38 -49.74 -27.49
N ASN A 546 3.04 -48.59 -27.69
CA ASN A 546 2.44 -47.31 -28.03
C ASN A 546 1.71 -46.66 -26.84
N ASP A 547 1.94 -47.15 -25.62
CA ASP A 547 1.57 -46.49 -24.37
C ASP A 547 2.43 -45.24 -24.20
N SER A 548 1.84 -44.17 -23.65
CA SER A 548 2.52 -42.89 -23.51
C SER A 548 2.24 -42.24 -22.16
N TRP A 549 3.30 -41.71 -21.54
CA TRP A 549 3.22 -40.99 -20.28
C TRP A 549 3.71 -39.56 -20.48
N CYS A 550 2.97 -38.62 -19.89
CA CYS A 550 3.28 -37.20 -19.93
C CYS A 550 3.76 -36.82 -18.53
N LEU A 551 5.05 -36.93 -18.27
CA LEU A 551 5.60 -36.82 -16.90
C LEU A 551 6.05 -35.38 -16.63
N PRO A 552 5.51 -34.68 -15.61
CA PRO A 552 5.98 -33.35 -15.26
C PRO A 552 7.44 -33.42 -14.80
N ALA A 553 8.28 -32.64 -15.45
CA ALA A 553 9.72 -32.57 -15.21
C ALA A 553 10.10 -31.12 -14.89
N ASN A 554 9.30 -30.47 -14.03
CA ASN A 554 9.52 -29.07 -13.68
C ASN A 554 10.82 -28.93 -12.89
N LEU A 555 11.68 -28.02 -13.34
CA LEU A 555 12.96 -27.74 -12.70
C LEU A 555 12.93 -26.32 -12.15
N THR A 556 13.64 -26.06 -11.05
CA THR A 556 13.73 -24.70 -10.50
C THR A 556 15.11 -24.14 -10.80
N ILE A 557 15.14 -23.01 -11.47
CA ILE A 557 16.34 -22.20 -11.64
C ILE A 557 16.66 -21.59 -10.29
N ARG A 558 17.91 -21.75 -9.84
CA ARG A 558 18.42 -21.09 -8.66
C ARG A 558 19.36 -19.96 -9.07
N ALA A 559 19.07 -18.76 -8.60
CA ALA A 559 19.86 -17.57 -8.77
C ALA A 559 20.04 -16.88 -7.41
N GLY A 560 20.90 -15.86 -7.35
CA GLY A 560 20.99 -15.02 -6.17
C GLY A 560 19.77 -14.12 -6.04
N LYS A 561 19.45 -13.72 -4.80
CA LYS A 561 18.36 -12.80 -4.49
C LYS A 561 18.72 -12.00 -3.24
N LEU A 562 18.84 -10.68 -3.38
CA LEU A 562 19.22 -9.79 -2.28
C LEU A 562 17.99 -9.16 -1.61
N ILE A 563 18.00 -9.05 -0.29
CA ILE A 563 17.07 -8.23 0.51
C ILE A 563 17.85 -7.17 1.30
N ILE A 564 17.18 -6.09 1.71
CA ILE A 564 17.76 -5.04 2.57
C ILE A 564 17.37 -5.33 4.02
N ASP A 565 18.34 -5.55 4.89
CA ASP A 565 18.11 -5.87 6.30
C ASP A 565 18.03 -4.62 7.19
N THR A 566 18.86 -3.62 6.89
CA THR A 566 18.99 -2.41 7.72
C THR A 566 19.39 -1.22 6.86
N ALA A 567 18.94 -0.04 7.26
CA ALA A 567 19.30 1.25 6.69
C ALA A 567 19.58 2.25 7.83
N LEU A 568 20.75 2.89 7.84
CA LEU A 568 21.22 3.72 8.94
C LEU A 568 21.87 5.01 8.45
N PHE A 569 21.32 6.16 8.85
CA PHE A 569 21.96 7.47 8.71
C PHE A 569 22.71 7.83 9.98
N ILE A 570 23.94 8.33 9.86
CA ILE A 570 24.72 8.78 11.02
C ILE A 570 24.40 10.23 11.34
N ASP A 571 23.56 10.42 12.35
CA ASP A 571 23.15 11.73 12.87
C ASP A 571 24.03 12.21 14.05
N SER A 572 25.04 11.45 14.48
CA SER A 572 25.97 11.96 15.50
C SER A 572 26.87 13.09 14.98
N ALA A 573 27.27 14.00 15.88
CA ALA A 573 28.23 15.05 15.55
C ALA A 573 29.52 14.45 14.94
N PRO A 574 30.07 15.02 13.86
CA PRO A 574 29.78 16.35 13.29
C PRO A 574 28.72 16.36 12.17
N TYR A 575 28.07 15.23 11.87
CA TYR A 575 27.21 15.04 10.69
C TYR A 575 25.75 15.45 10.94
N GLY A 576 25.30 15.30 12.18
CA GLY A 576 23.99 15.74 12.63
C GLY A 576 24.02 16.23 14.08
N ASN A 577 22.83 16.25 14.70
CA ASN A 577 22.62 16.79 16.04
C ASN A 577 22.40 15.69 17.11
N GLY A 578 22.31 14.42 16.71
CA GLY A 578 22.21 13.27 17.61
C GLY A 578 20.82 13.02 18.17
N ASN A 579 19.76 13.52 17.52
CA ASN A 579 18.36 13.28 17.88
C ASN A 579 17.83 11.93 17.33
N GLY A 580 18.60 11.21 16.52
CA GLY A 580 18.29 9.91 15.96
C GLY A 580 17.37 9.92 14.73
N VAL A 581 17.10 11.08 14.14
CA VAL A 581 16.25 11.24 12.95
C VAL A 581 16.95 12.07 11.89
N ILE A 582 16.51 11.96 10.63
CA ILE A 582 17.07 12.79 9.56
C ILE A 582 16.47 14.20 9.63
N GLY A 583 17.33 15.20 9.84
CA GLY A 583 16.96 16.58 10.12
C GLY A 583 17.54 17.61 9.17
N SER A 584 17.00 18.82 9.27
CA SER A 584 17.36 19.91 8.36
C SER A 584 18.84 20.29 8.50
N SER A 585 19.53 20.48 7.38
CA SER A 585 20.98 20.81 7.30
C SER A 585 21.94 19.71 7.75
N GLU A 586 21.46 18.49 7.98
CA GLU A 586 22.32 17.35 8.31
C GLU A 586 23.00 16.78 7.06
N SER A 587 24.18 16.22 7.21
CA SER A 587 24.89 15.58 6.12
C SER A 587 25.88 14.58 6.66
N GLY A 588 25.93 13.39 6.07
CA GLY A 588 26.73 12.31 6.64
C GLY A 588 26.64 11.00 5.86
N PRO A 589 27.39 9.98 6.33
CA PRO A 589 27.36 8.67 5.75
C PRO A 589 26.03 7.97 6.02
N PHE A 590 25.59 7.20 5.02
CA PHE A 590 24.40 6.38 5.08
C PHE A 590 24.74 4.95 4.69
N TYR A 591 24.38 4.01 5.57
CA TYR A 591 24.74 2.60 5.46
C TYR A 591 23.51 1.77 5.15
N ILE A 592 23.69 0.74 4.33
CA ILE A 592 22.72 -0.33 4.16
C ILE A 592 23.37 -1.68 4.45
N ALA A 593 22.57 -2.62 4.95
CA ALA A 593 22.92 -4.03 5.08
C ALA A 593 22.06 -4.85 4.13
N ILE A 594 22.66 -5.82 3.46
CA ILE A 594 22.01 -6.71 2.49
C ILE A 594 22.25 -8.18 2.83
N SER A 595 21.28 -9.03 2.52
CA SER A 595 21.38 -10.49 2.65
C SER A 595 21.01 -11.20 1.36
N ASN A 596 21.80 -12.19 0.95
CA ASN A 596 21.45 -13.05 -0.18
C ASN A 596 20.62 -14.24 0.30
N VAL A 597 19.32 -14.19 0.03
CA VAL A 597 18.34 -15.23 0.37
C VAL A 597 18.06 -16.20 -0.78
N GLY A 598 18.74 -16.03 -1.92
CA GLY A 598 18.62 -16.90 -3.08
C GLY A 598 19.60 -18.08 -3.04
N GLY A 599 19.38 -19.06 -3.93
CA GLY A 599 20.22 -20.25 -4.03
C GLY A 599 21.56 -20.07 -4.75
N GLY A 600 21.78 -18.96 -5.46
CA GLY A 600 23.03 -18.69 -6.19
C GLY A 600 23.93 -17.66 -5.51
N ASN A 601 25.25 -17.84 -5.61
CA ASN A 601 26.22 -16.83 -5.19
C ASN A 601 26.16 -15.61 -6.13
N LEU A 602 26.33 -14.41 -5.56
CA LEU A 602 26.43 -13.18 -6.33
C LEU A 602 27.79 -12.54 -6.13
N ARG A 603 28.35 -11.99 -7.19
CA ARG A 603 29.64 -11.31 -7.26
C ARG A 603 29.43 -9.90 -7.79
N ASN A 604 30.41 -9.05 -7.52
CA ASN A 604 30.44 -7.67 -8.01
C ASN A 604 29.16 -6.87 -7.72
N ILE A 605 28.60 -7.06 -6.51
CA ILE A 605 27.39 -6.36 -6.11
C ILE A 605 27.67 -4.87 -5.93
N GLN A 606 26.99 -4.05 -6.73
CA GLN A 606 26.93 -2.61 -6.63
C GLN A 606 25.50 -2.18 -6.31
N VAL A 607 25.35 -1.31 -5.34
CA VAL A 607 24.06 -0.72 -4.95
C VAL A 607 24.07 0.77 -5.28
N ILE A 608 22.98 1.27 -5.84
CA ILE A 608 22.76 2.65 -6.22
C ILE A 608 21.58 3.21 -5.41
N LEU A 609 21.80 4.28 -4.65
CA LEU A 609 20.79 4.95 -3.84
C LEU A 609 20.29 6.23 -4.51
N SER A 610 18.99 6.47 -4.45
CA SER A 610 18.35 7.72 -4.88
C SER A 610 17.28 8.13 -3.87
N CYS A 611 17.01 9.43 -3.73
CA CYS A 611 15.94 9.94 -2.88
C CYS A 611 14.82 10.52 -3.74
N LEU A 612 13.56 10.29 -3.34
CA LEU A 612 12.40 10.89 -4.01
C LEU A 612 12.10 12.31 -3.50
N ASP A 613 12.70 12.71 -2.37
CA ASP A 613 12.59 14.07 -1.83
C ASP A 613 13.71 14.95 -2.39
N SER A 614 13.35 16.03 -3.07
CA SER A 614 14.31 17.01 -3.60
C SER A 614 15.11 17.74 -2.51
N ASN A 615 14.66 17.69 -1.26
CA ASN A 615 15.37 18.25 -0.11
C ASN A 615 16.47 17.31 0.43
N VAL A 616 16.70 16.16 -0.19
CA VAL A 616 17.82 15.27 0.15
C VAL A 616 18.60 14.95 -1.10
N ILE A 617 19.90 15.25 -1.08
CA ILE A 617 20.83 14.92 -2.14
C ILE A 617 21.66 13.72 -1.72
N VAL A 618 21.66 12.71 -2.58
CA VAL A 618 22.59 11.60 -2.51
C VAL A 618 23.84 12.01 -3.28
N GLY A 619 24.83 12.55 -2.57
CA GLY A 619 26.08 13.06 -3.15
C GLY A 619 26.98 11.95 -3.67
N ASP A 620 27.13 10.90 -2.86
CA ASP A 620 27.63 9.60 -3.32
C ASP A 620 26.49 8.59 -3.29
N SER A 621 26.13 8.12 -4.48
CA SER A 621 24.98 7.26 -4.71
C SER A 621 25.36 5.82 -4.89
N GLN A 622 26.64 5.45 -4.87
CA GLN A 622 27.08 4.09 -5.14
C GLN A 622 27.71 3.47 -3.89
N SER A 623 27.49 2.17 -3.71
CA SER A 623 28.11 1.38 -2.64
C SER A 623 28.42 -0.03 -3.16
N TYR A 624 29.63 -0.53 -2.92
CA TYR A 624 30.05 -1.86 -3.40
C TYR A 624 30.17 -2.90 -2.28
N PHE A 625 29.59 -4.09 -2.52
CA PHE A 625 29.49 -5.19 -1.56
C PHE A 625 30.33 -6.41 -1.97
N GLY A 626 30.90 -6.41 -3.17
CA GLY A 626 31.70 -7.52 -3.70
C GLY A 626 30.87 -8.80 -3.85
N THR A 627 31.43 -9.93 -3.40
CA THR A 627 30.73 -11.22 -3.40
C THR A 627 29.83 -11.39 -2.19
N VAL A 628 28.56 -11.72 -2.39
CA VAL A 628 27.61 -12.11 -1.34
C VAL A 628 27.13 -13.52 -1.66
N ASN A 629 27.67 -14.50 -0.95
CA ASN A 629 27.32 -15.91 -1.16
C ASN A 629 25.89 -16.21 -0.71
N ALA A 630 25.31 -17.32 -1.19
CA ALA A 630 23.99 -17.74 -0.76
C ALA A 630 23.92 -17.90 0.78
N GLY A 631 22.96 -17.24 1.42
CA GLY A 631 22.79 -17.20 2.87
C GLY A 631 23.71 -16.22 3.61
N GLU A 632 24.58 -15.48 2.92
CA GLU A 632 25.48 -14.48 3.52
C GLU A 632 24.78 -13.11 3.66
N SER A 633 25.15 -12.37 4.72
CA SER A 633 24.77 -10.97 4.95
C SER A 633 26.00 -10.08 4.95
N LYS A 634 25.91 -8.89 4.36
CA LYS A 634 26.98 -7.87 4.35
C LYS A 634 26.45 -6.48 4.65
N ILE A 635 27.30 -5.66 5.25
CA ILE A 635 27.04 -4.23 5.51
C ILE A 635 27.95 -3.41 4.59
N GLY A 636 27.43 -2.34 4.00
CA GLY A 636 28.20 -1.41 3.17
C GLY A 636 29.05 -0.44 4.00
N ASP A 637 29.65 -0.91 5.10
CA ASP A 637 30.36 -0.06 6.06
C ASP A 637 31.69 0.49 5.53
N ARG A 638 32.28 -0.22 4.57
CA ARG A 638 33.51 0.21 3.89
C ARG A 638 33.26 1.29 2.83
N ASP A 639 32.08 1.33 2.23
CA ASP A 639 31.72 2.25 1.13
C ASP A 639 30.30 2.83 1.33
N PRO A 640 30.10 3.71 2.32
CA PRO A 640 28.79 4.29 2.59
C PRO A 640 28.36 5.30 1.53
N PHE A 641 27.05 5.41 1.34
CA PHE A 641 26.48 6.53 0.59
C PHE A 641 26.71 7.85 1.33
N ALA A 642 26.74 8.97 0.60
CA ALA A 642 26.86 10.30 1.19
C ALA A 642 25.55 11.07 1.03
N LEU A 643 24.90 11.45 2.13
CA LEU A 643 23.68 12.25 2.10
C LEU A 643 23.97 13.70 2.47
N SER A 644 23.26 14.64 1.83
CA SER A 644 23.16 16.03 2.24
C SER A 644 21.70 16.44 2.27
N VAL A 645 21.24 16.83 3.45
CA VAL A 645 19.87 17.25 3.70
C VAL A 645 19.79 18.76 3.63
N SER A 646 18.77 19.24 2.93
CA SER A 646 18.49 20.65 2.78
C SER A 646 18.14 21.27 4.14
N PRO A 647 18.52 22.53 4.39
CA PRO A 647 17.96 23.31 5.50
C PRO A 647 16.43 23.48 5.38
N TYR A 648 15.84 23.13 4.24
CA TYR A 648 14.40 23.27 3.94
C TYR A 648 13.61 21.97 4.06
N LEU A 649 14.22 20.88 4.58
CA LEU A 649 13.51 19.63 4.78
C LEU A 649 12.26 19.87 5.67
N PRO A 650 11.04 19.59 5.17
CA PRO A 650 9.82 19.76 5.96
C PRO A 650 9.81 18.85 7.19
N LYS A 651 9.34 19.38 8.32
CA LYS A 651 9.24 18.64 9.58
C LYS A 651 8.04 17.68 9.57
N ASN A 652 8.09 16.66 10.43
CA ASN A 652 7.08 15.61 10.61
C ASN A 652 6.76 14.78 9.36
N ARG A 653 7.73 14.60 8.44
CA ARG A 653 7.54 13.84 7.20
C ARG A 653 8.60 12.73 7.04
N PRO A 654 8.22 11.51 6.60
CA PRO A 654 9.18 10.48 6.25
C PRO A 654 9.96 10.81 4.96
N VAL A 655 11.25 10.47 4.93
CA VAL A 655 12.12 10.58 3.75
C VAL A 655 12.26 9.20 3.09
N ILE A 656 11.84 9.09 1.83
CA ILE A 656 11.79 7.82 1.08
C ILE A 656 12.96 7.72 0.09
N PHE A 657 13.69 6.62 0.13
CA PHE A 657 14.78 6.30 -0.79
C PHE A 657 14.43 5.11 -1.68
N LYS A 658 14.87 5.17 -2.93
CA LYS A 658 14.84 4.08 -3.89
C LYS A 658 16.25 3.52 -4.08
N ILE A 659 16.36 2.21 -4.03
CA ILE A 659 17.60 1.45 -4.17
C ILE A 659 17.56 0.68 -5.49
N THR A 660 18.64 0.69 -6.25
CA THR A 660 18.85 -0.15 -7.45
C THR A 660 20.10 -0.97 -7.22
N ILE A 661 20.07 -2.27 -7.49
CA ILE A 661 21.18 -3.19 -7.25
C ILE A 661 21.61 -3.78 -8.58
N HIS A 662 22.91 -3.87 -8.81
CA HIS A 662 23.54 -4.52 -9.95
C HIS A 662 24.58 -5.53 -9.47
N GLY A 663 24.78 -6.61 -10.20
CA GLY A 663 25.76 -7.63 -9.85
C GLY A 663 25.89 -8.70 -10.91
N GLN A 664 26.57 -9.79 -10.55
CA GLN A 664 26.83 -10.93 -11.42
C GLN A 664 26.53 -12.22 -10.65
N GLY A 665 25.81 -13.16 -11.24
CA GLY A 665 25.90 -14.55 -10.85
C GLY A 665 27.12 -15.21 -11.51
N GLU A 666 27.24 -16.53 -11.38
CA GLU A 666 28.31 -17.30 -12.02
C GLU A 666 28.29 -17.18 -13.55
N THR A 667 27.10 -17.16 -14.14
CA THR A 667 26.87 -17.22 -15.60
C THR A 667 25.88 -16.18 -16.12
N TYR A 668 25.45 -15.23 -15.27
CA TYR A 668 24.41 -14.24 -15.60
C TYR A 668 24.59 -12.87 -14.94
N HIS A 669 23.90 -11.85 -15.45
CA HIS A 669 23.83 -10.51 -14.86
C HIS A 669 22.69 -10.41 -13.84
N TYR A 670 22.96 -9.85 -12.67
CA TYR A 670 21.97 -9.58 -11.62
C TYR A 670 21.55 -8.10 -11.62
N ALA A 671 20.24 -7.82 -11.54
CA ALA A 671 19.71 -6.49 -11.32
C ALA A 671 18.39 -6.51 -10.54
N ASP A 672 18.22 -5.62 -9.56
CA ASP A 672 17.01 -5.53 -8.73
C ASP A 672 16.75 -4.10 -8.19
N THR A 673 15.57 -3.84 -7.62
CA THR A 673 15.22 -2.56 -6.99
C THR A 673 14.43 -2.71 -5.69
N ALA A 674 14.67 -1.83 -4.71
CA ALA A 674 13.96 -1.79 -3.43
C ALA A 674 13.65 -0.34 -2.98
N SER A 675 12.90 -0.17 -1.88
CA SER A 675 12.64 1.14 -1.27
C SER A 675 12.65 1.08 0.25
N ILE A 676 13.11 2.17 0.88
CA ILE A 676 13.22 2.32 2.34
C ILE A 676 12.73 3.71 2.77
N SER A 677 12.32 3.86 4.02
CA SER A 677 11.83 5.14 4.57
C SER A 677 12.51 5.43 5.91
N LEU A 678 12.98 6.65 6.10
CA LEU A 678 13.51 7.16 7.37
C LEU A 678 12.53 8.16 8.00
N THR A 679 12.50 8.23 9.32
CA THR A 679 11.73 9.23 10.07
C THR A 679 12.42 10.59 9.98
N GLY A 680 11.70 11.60 9.49
CA GLY A 680 12.17 12.99 9.49
C GLY A 680 11.98 13.68 10.85
N GLU A 681 12.67 14.81 11.02
CA GLU A 681 12.67 15.61 12.25
C GLU A 681 11.27 16.13 12.65
N ILE A 682 10.98 16.13 13.95
CA ILE A 682 9.71 16.59 14.53
C ILE A 682 9.73 18.12 14.64
N GLY A 683 8.65 18.78 14.20
CA GLY A 683 8.53 20.24 14.22
C GLY A 683 8.04 20.79 15.56
N THR A 684 8.12 22.11 15.71
CA THR A 684 7.65 22.88 16.87
C THR A 684 6.49 23.81 16.47
N VAL A 685 5.82 24.40 17.46
CA VAL A 685 4.71 25.37 17.24
C VAL A 685 5.12 26.70 16.58
N SER A 686 6.39 26.86 16.22
CA SER A 686 6.92 28.00 15.46
C SER A 686 7.45 27.61 14.08
N ASP A 687 7.20 26.35 13.69
CA ASP A 687 7.49 25.84 12.36
C ASP A 687 6.20 25.86 11.51
N PRO A 688 6.29 26.12 10.20
CA PRO A 688 5.12 26.01 9.35
C PRO A 688 4.64 24.56 9.27
N SER A 689 3.34 24.41 9.01
CA SER A 689 2.72 23.10 8.76
C SER A 689 2.74 22.79 7.25
N GLY A 690 2.98 21.53 6.90
CA GLY A 690 3.10 21.09 5.51
C GLY A 690 4.56 21.00 4.99
N PRO A 691 4.76 20.87 3.66
CA PRO A 691 3.70 20.89 2.67
C PRO A 691 2.90 19.59 2.70
N ASP A 692 1.62 19.65 2.36
CA ASP A 692 0.88 18.43 2.04
C ASP A 692 1.41 17.77 0.75
N SER A 693 0.85 16.62 0.37
CA SER A 693 1.27 15.86 -0.81
C SER A 693 1.05 16.62 -2.13
N TYR A 694 0.15 17.61 -2.18
CA TYR A 694 -0.06 18.47 -3.35
C TYR A 694 0.97 19.61 -3.40
N GLY A 695 1.32 20.18 -2.24
CA GLY A 695 2.32 21.23 -2.10
C GLY A 695 1.85 22.48 -1.35
N TYR A 696 0.67 22.48 -0.73
CA TYR A 696 0.24 23.59 0.13
C TYR A 696 1.02 23.60 1.43
N TRP A 697 1.35 24.79 1.92
CA TRP A 697 1.86 25.05 3.26
C TRP A 697 0.84 25.86 4.05
N CYS A 698 0.90 25.75 5.38
CA CYS A 698 0.13 26.56 6.31
C CYS A 698 1.09 27.30 7.26
N TYR A 699 0.97 28.62 7.27
CA TYR A 699 1.75 29.53 8.10
C TYR A 699 0.84 30.26 9.08
N ASP A 700 1.19 30.31 10.35
CA ASP A 700 0.60 31.25 11.28
C ASP A 700 1.52 32.43 11.60
N ASP A 701 0.98 33.41 12.30
CA ASP A 701 1.65 34.67 12.61
C ASP A 701 2.91 34.51 13.49
N SER A 702 3.11 33.34 14.10
CA SER A 702 4.30 33.03 14.90
C SER A 702 5.45 32.41 14.10
N ASP A 703 5.21 31.93 12.88
CA ASP A 703 6.19 31.31 11.97
C ASP A 703 7.17 32.33 11.35
N THR A 704 7.60 33.33 12.11
CA THR A 704 8.39 34.47 11.62
C THR A 704 9.70 34.07 10.97
N ALA A 705 10.34 32.99 11.44
CA ALA A 705 11.56 32.42 10.85
C ALA A 705 11.34 31.89 9.41
N SER A 706 10.10 31.53 9.07
CA SER A 706 9.75 31.12 7.71
C SER A 706 9.81 32.28 6.72
N GLY A 707 9.72 33.54 7.17
CA GLY A 707 9.54 34.71 6.31
C GLY A 707 8.19 34.74 5.54
N ARG A 708 7.31 33.77 5.79
CA ARG A 708 5.97 33.65 5.18
C ARG A 708 4.84 33.82 6.19
N ALA A 709 5.15 34.08 7.46
CA ALA A 709 4.16 34.40 8.48
C ALA A 709 3.21 35.51 7.98
N PRO A 710 1.88 35.30 8.01
CA PRO A 710 0.93 36.37 7.73
C PRO A 710 1.00 37.46 8.82
N ILE A 711 0.55 38.65 8.47
CA ILE A 711 0.37 39.74 9.42
C ILE A 711 -1.12 39.87 9.71
N TYR A 712 -1.49 39.88 10.98
CA TYR A 712 -2.85 40.23 11.38
C TYR A 712 -3.18 41.69 10.98
N SER A 713 -4.11 41.86 10.05
CA SER A 713 -4.53 43.13 9.48
C SER A 713 -6.01 43.06 9.12
N TRP A 714 -6.86 43.25 10.13
CA TRP A 714 -8.31 43.15 10.01
C TRP A 714 -8.89 44.22 9.09
N VAL A 715 -9.78 43.82 8.17
CA VAL A 715 -10.55 44.71 7.31
C VAL A 715 -12.03 44.58 7.68
N GLU A 716 -12.55 45.56 8.43
CA GLU A 716 -13.97 45.60 8.81
C GLU A 716 -14.85 45.80 7.57
N LEU A 717 -15.68 44.82 7.25
CA LEU A 717 -16.65 44.89 6.15
C LEU A 717 -18.02 45.38 6.62
N ALA A 718 -18.42 45.08 7.85
CA ALA A 718 -19.70 45.56 8.37
C ALA A 718 -19.74 47.10 8.45
N PRO A 719 -20.91 47.73 8.24
CA PRO A 719 -21.03 49.20 8.25
C PRO A 719 -20.39 49.84 9.50
N PRO A 720 -19.57 50.90 9.35
CA PRO A 720 -19.38 51.73 8.15
C PRO A 720 -18.37 51.20 7.11
N GLY A 721 -17.92 49.94 7.23
CA GLY A 721 -17.09 49.26 6.24
C GLY A 721 -17.74 49.08 4.86
N PRO A 722 -16.96 48.68 3.84
CA PRO A 722 -17.40 48.64 2.44
C PRO A 722 -18.19 47.37 2.07
N GLY A 723 -18.44 46.47 3.02
CA GLY A 723 -19.06 45.17 2.79
C GLY A 723 -20.52 45.23 2.39
N THR A 724 -20.94 44.20 1.66
CA THR A 724 -22.34 43.93 1.36
C THR A 724 -22.77 42.65 2.08
N VAL A 725 -23.96 42.67 2.68
CA VAL A 725 -24.51 41.50 3.40
C VAL A 725 -24.72 40.33 2.43
N ILE A 726 -24.53 39.11 2.91
CA ILE A 726 -24.93 37.86 2.27
C ILE A 726 -26.23 37.38 2.97
N PRO A 727 -27.43 37.76 2.49
CA PRO A 727 -28.67 37.54 3.24
C PRO A 727 -28.95 36.06 3.48
N ALA A 728 -28.72 35.23 2.45
CA ALA A 728 -28.93 33.79 2.53
C ALA A 728 -28.09 33.08 3.59
N ILE A 729 -27.00 33.67 4.07
CA ILE A 729 -26.17 33.15 5.15
C ILE A 729 -26.47 33.84 6.48
N SER A 730 -26.96 35.08 6.45
CA SER A 730 -27.23 35.88 7.66
C SER A 730 -28.62 35.60 8.25
N ASP A 731 -29.58 35.17 7.41
CA ASP A 731 -31.00 35.07 7.77
C ASP A 731 -31.44 33.62 8.04
N SER A 732 -30.52 32.65 8.08
CA SER A 732 -30.88 31.23 8.19
C SER A 732 -29.77 30.39 8.82
N ASP A 733 -30.19 29.48 9.70
CA ASP A 733 -29.36 28.43 10.26
C ASP A 733 -29.19 27.25 9.29
N ALA A 734 -28.06 26.55 9.40
CA ALA A 734 -27.70 25.36 8.63
C ALA A 734 -27.96 25.48 7.12
N VAL A 735 -27.46 26.56 6.51
CA VAL A 735 -27.67 26.89 5.10
C VAL A 735 -26.34 27.03 4.35
N THR A 736 -26.37 26.77 3.05
CA THR A 736 -25.21 26.95 2.18
C THR A 736 -25.63 27.64 0.89
N ARG A 737 -24.85 28.65 0.49
CA ARG A 737 -25.12 29.49 -0.67
C ARG A 737 -23.90 29.58 -1.58
N THR A 738 -24.11 29.31 -2.86
CA THR A 738 -23.10 29.54 -3.89
C THR A 738 -23.03 31.01 -4.30
N LEU A 739 -21.83 31.57 -4.28
CA LEU A 739 -21.47 32.91 -4.70
C LEU A 739 -20.56 32.84 -5.93
N ARG A 740 -20.56 33.92 -6.74
CA ARG A 740 -19.58 34.08 -7.83
C ARG A 740 -18.32 34.74 -7.30
N LEU A 741 -17.16 34.23 -7.71
CA LEU A 741 -15.87 34.85 -7.45
C LEU A 741 -15.61 35.98 -8.46
N PRO A 742 -14.92 37.06 -8.06
CA PRO A 742 -14.59 38.18 -8.94
C PRO A 742 -13.45 37.87 -9.93
N PHE A 743 -12.74 36.77 -9.74
CA PHE A 743 -11.65 36.27 -10.59
C PHE A 743 -11.67 34.73 -10.61
N GLN A 744 -10.92 34.12 -11.53
CA GLN A 744 -10.71 32.67 -11.52
C GLN A 744 -9.78 32.31 -10.36
N PHE A 745 -10.21 31.40 -9.50
CA PHE A 745 -9.42 30.94 -8.36
C PHE A 745 -9.01 29.49 -8.58
N LYS A 746 -7.70 29.24 -8.51
CA LYS A 746 -7.12 27.90 -8.61
C LYS A 746 -6.83 27.39 -7.20
N PHE A 747 -7.35 26.22 -6.85
CA PHE A 747 -7.18 25.60 -5.54
C PHE A 747 -7.09 24.07 -5.70
N TYR A 748 -6.03 23.48 -5.15
CA TYR A 748 -5.64 22.07 -5.39
C TYR A 748 -5.67 21.68 -6.87
N GLY A 749 -5.16 22.56 -7.74
CA GLY A 749 -5.03 22.27 -9.17
C GLY A 749 -6.29 22.56 -9.97
N ARG A 750 -7.44 22.74 -9.31
CA ARG A 750 -8.72 22.99 -9.95
C ARG A 750 -9.02 24.48 -10.02
N ILE A 751 -9.42 24.96 -11.19
CA ILE A 751 -9.83 26.34 -11.42
C ILE A 751 -11.36 26.42 -11.37
N ASP A 752 -11.89 27.33 -10.57
CA ASP A 752 -13.33 27.60 -10.53
C ASP A 752 -13.62 29.12 -10.45
N SER A 753 -14.87 29.48 -10.72
CA SER A 753 -15.39 30.86 -10.69
C SER A 753 -16.54 31.04 -9.69
N ILE A 754 -16.84 30.00 -8.92
CA ILE A 754 -17.86 30.01 -7.88
C ILE A 754 -17.33 29.36 -6.61
N ILE A 755 -17.88 29.78 -5.47
CA ILE A 755 -17.58 29.22 -4.15
C ILE A 755 -18.88 29.08 -3.35
N SER A 756 -19.06 27.97 -2.67
CA SER A 756 -20.20 27.75 -1.78
C SER A 756 -19.80 28.12 -0.35
N VAL A 757 -20.61 28.94 0.31
CA VAL A 757 -20.38 29.47 1.67
C VAL A 757 -21.47 28.94 2.59
N SER A 758 -21.11 28.47 3.78
CA SER A 758 -22.04 27.91 4.76
C SER A 758 -22.21 28.84 5.96
N SER A 759 -23.41 28.88 6.56
CA SER A 759 -23.63 29.56 7.86
C SER A 759 -22.79 28.95 8.98
N ASN A 760 -22.42 27.67 8.84
CA ASN A 760 -21.55 26.92 9.74
C ASN A 760 -20.05 27.19 9.53
N GLY A 761 -19.69 28.35 8.96
CA GLY A 761 -18.32 28.87 8.94
C GLY A 761 -17.31 28.15 8.04
N PHE A 762 -17.75 27.23 7.18
CA PHE A 762 -16.92 26.64 6.11
C PHE A 762 -17.32 27.11 4.71
N LEU A 763 -16.42 26.89 3.75
CA LEU A 763 -16.62 27.12 2.33
C LEU A 763 -16.17 25.89 1.52
N ALA A 764 -16.61 25.79 0.27
CA ALA A 764 -16.11 24.80 -0.68
C ALA A 764 -16.01 25.40 -2.09
N LEU A 765 -14.87 25.20 -2.77
CA LEU A 765 -14.69 25.71 -4.14
C LEU A 765 -15.62 24.94 -5.10
N GLY A 766 -16.47 25.67 -5.82
CA GLY A 766 -17.51 25.07 -6.65
C GLY A 766 -18.89 25.04 -5.98
N TYR A 767 -19.76 24.15 -6.47
CA TYR A 767 -21.14 24.00 -6.00
C TYR A 767 -21.27 22.85 -4.98
N THR A 768 -21.89 23.13 -3.84
CA THR A 768 -22.35 22.09 -2.90
C THR A 768 -23.61 22.55 -2.16
N THR A 769 -24.39 21.57 -1.67
CA THR A 769 -25.52 21.78 -0.76
C THR A 769 -25.24 21.25 0.65
N TYR A 770 -24.01 20.78 0.91
CA TYR A 770 -23.60 20.34 2.22
C TYR A 770 -23.63 21.51 3.19
N ARG A 771 -24.23 21.33 4.37
CA ARG A 771 -24.56 22.42 5.31
C ARG A 771 -24.45 22.05 6.78
N SER A 772 -23.92 20.86 7.09
CA SER A 772 -23.88 20.35 8.47
C SER A 772 -22.95 21.18 9.34
N GLY A 773 -23.37 21.50 10.57
CA GLY A 773 -22.55 22.14 11.60
C GLY A 773 -21.58 21.18 12.28
N ASN A 774 -21.87 19.87 12.24
CA ASN A 774 -20.98 18.84 12.79
C ASN A 774 -19.64 18.80 12.04
N ASN A 775 -18.64 19.43 12.62
CA ASN A 775 -17.29 19.50 12.11
C ASN A 775 -16.54 18.16 12.18
N ARG A 776 -15.54 17.99 11.32
CA ARG A 776 -14.75 16.76 11.14
C ARG A 776 -13.27 17.08 11.00
N PRO A 777 -12.36 16.11 11.24
CA PRO A 777 -10.95 16.32 10.99
C PRO A 777 -10.70 16.57 9.49
N ILE A 778 -9.52 17.09 9.16
CA ILE A 778 -9.08 17.26 7.77
C ILE A 778 -7.82 16.39 7.54
N PRO A 779 -7.74 15.62 6.45
CA PRO A 779 -8.80 15.38 5.47
C PRO A 779 -9.91 14.44 5.98
N ASP A 780 -11.15 14.60 5.52
CA ASP A 780 -12.27 13.67 5.82
C ASP A 780 -13.37 13.68 4.74
N THR A 781 -13.95 12.52 4.47
CA THR A 781 -14.92 12.29 3.38
C THR A 781 -16.38 12.66 3.71
N ILE A 782 -16.65 13.23 4.88
CA ILE A 782 -18.02 13.61 5.28
C ILE A 782 -18.33 15.05 4.86
N GLY A 783 -17.32 15.91 4.80
CA GLY A 783 -17.43 17.28 4.31
C GLY A 783 -17.78 17.34 2.82
N PRO A 784 -17.89 18.54 2.24
CA PRO A 784 -17.85 18.71 0.80
C PRO A 784 -16.39 18.71 0.30
N PRO A 785 -16.11 18.17 -0.90
CA PRO A 785 -14.78 18.21 -1.49
C PRO A 785 -14.33 19.65 -1.75
N LEU A 786 -13.01 19.88 -1.81
CA LEU A 786 -12.41 21.21 -1.96
C LEU A 786 -12.80 22.18 -0.84
N MET A 787 -12.80 21.69 0.40
CA MET A 787 -13.22 22.42 1.57
C MET A 787 -12.18 23.47 1.99
N ILE A 788 -12.68 24.63 2.43
CA ILE A 788 -11.91 25.70 3.05
C ILE A 788 -12.60 26.03 4.38
N CYS A 789 -11.97 25.66 5.49
CA CYS A 789 -12.52 25.77 6.84
C CYS A 789 -11.76 26.83 7.64
N PRO A 790 -12.18 28.11 7.59
CA PRO A 790 -11.65 29.12 8.49
C PRO A 790 -12.11 28.88 9.93
N PHE A 791 -13.36 28.42 10.11
CA PHE A 791 -13.94 28.09 11.41
C PHE A 791 -15.20 27.23 11.21
N TRP A 792 -15.04 25.94 10.93
CA TRP A 792 -16.20 25.05 10.80
C TRP A 792 -16.67 24.58 12.17
N ASP A 793 -17.89 24.97 12.54
CA ASP A 793 -18.60 24.54 13.75
C ASP A 793 -20.12 24.64 13.49
N ASP A 794 -20.95 24.25 14.46
CA ASP A 794 -22.40 24.46 14.45
C ASP A 794 -22.71 25.91 14.84
N LEU A 795 -22.57 26.82 13.88
CA LEU A 795 -22.79 28.26 14.05
C LEU A 795 -24.19 28.65 13.60
N ASN A 796 -24.88 29.39 14.46
CA ASN A 796 -26.20 29.93 14.20
C ASN A 796 -26.19 31.47 14.20
N PRO A 797 -26.47 32.13 13.06
CA PRO A 797 -26.60 33.59 13.00
C PRO A 797 -27.88 34.11 13.69
N ASP A 798 -28.90 33.27 13.86
CA ASP A 798 -30.21 33.57 14.47
C ASP A 798 -30.31 33.03 15.90
N GLU A 799 -29.53 33.62 16.82
CA GLU A 799 -29.58 33.22 18.22
C GLU A 799 -29.56 34.43 19.16
N ASN A 800 -30.74 34.95 19.53
CA ASN A 800 -30.83 36.34 19.95
C ASN A 800 -31.20 36.63 21.42
N ARG A 801 -30.17 36.99 22.21
CA ARG A 801 -30.22 37.95 23.34
C ARG A 801 -29.34 39.21 23.09
N ASN A 802 -28.46 39.21 22.09
CA ASN A 802 -27.38 40.22 21.88
C ASN A 802 -27.17 40.71 20.42
N GLY A 803 -28.05 40.38 19.49
CA GLY A 803 -27.93 40.69 18.05
C GLY A 803 -27.88 39.43 17.15
N TYR A 804 -28.18 39.60 15.87
CA TYR A 804 -28.00 38.57 14.84
C TYR A 804 -26.54 38.58 14.36
N GLY A 805 -25.97 37.40 14.09
CA GLY A 805 -24.73 37.31 13.32
C GLY A 805 -24.97 37.76 11.87
N THR A 806 -23.97 38.32 11.21
CA THR A 806 -24.13 38.79 9.81
C THR A 806 -22.90 38.47 8.98
N ALA A 807 -23.10 37.84 7.83
CA ALA A 807 -22.04 37.54 6.89
C ALA A 807 -21.95 38.63 5.82
N TYR A 808 -20.73 39.10 5.52
CA TYR A 808 -20.46 40.14 4.53
C TYR A 808 -19.49 39.64 3.46
N GLN A 809 -19.61 40.20 2.25
CA GLN A 809 -18.64 40.04 1.17
C GLN A 809 -18.16 41.39 0.65
N TYR A 810 -16.91 41.47 0.21
CA TYR A 810 -16.32 42.64 -0.44
C TYR A 810 -15.21 42.24 -1.40
N PHE A 811 -15.17 42.85 -2.60
CA PHE A 811 -14.04 42.72 -3.52
C PHE A 811 -13.27 44.04 -3.55
N ASP A 812 -12.04 44.02 -3.05
CA ASP A 812 -11.12 45.13 -3.21
C ASP A 812 -10.48 45.05 -4.60
N SER A 813 -11.07 45.80 -5.54
CA SER A 813 -10.56 45.87 -6.92
C SER A 813 -9.18 46.52 -7.06
N ILE A 814 -8.71 47.28 -6.06
CA ILE A 814 -7.39 47.93 -6.10
C ILE A 814 -6.31 46.93 -5.72
N ASN A 815 -6.55 46.15 -4.67
CA ASN A 815 -5.61 45.16 -4.18
C ASN A 815 -5.91 43.73 -4.66
N HIS A 816 -6.87 43.54 -5.57
CA HIS A 816 -7.22 42.23 -6.14
C HIS A 816 -7.46 41.13 -5.08
N ARG A 817 -8.22 41.47 -4.04
CA ARG A 817 -8.54 40.56 -2.92
C ARG A 817 -10.03 40.49 -2.69
N TYR A 818 -10.53 39.28 -2.50
CA TYR A 818 -11.93 39.00 -2.19
C TYR A 818 -12.07 38.56 -0.73
N TYR A 819 -12.92 39.25 0.01
CA TYR A 819 -13.10 39.11 1.44
C TYR A 819 -14.49 38.55 1.75
N ILE A 820 -14.56 37.60 2.67
CA ILE A 820 -15.80 37.13 3.29
C ILE A 820 -15.63 37.24 4.81
N GLU A 821 -16.48 37.99 5.47
CA GLU A 821 -16.49 38.18 6.93
C GLU A 821 -17.71 37.50 7.54
N PHE A 822 -17.51 36.77 8.64
CA PHE A 822 -18.55 36.29 9.53
C PHE A 822 -18.46 37.12 10.81
N LYS A 823 -19.46 37.98 11.06
CA LYS A 823 -19.48 38.88 12.21
C LYS A 823 -20.47 38.42 13.26
N ASP A 824 -19.99 38.26 14.49
CA ASP A 824 -20.78 37.95 15.68
C ASP A 824 -21.66 36.69 15.53
N PHE A 825 -21.17 35.66 14.83
CA PHE A 825 -21.86 34.37 14.68
C PHE A 825 -21.83 33.62 16.01
N ALA A 826 -23.00 33.24 16.53
CA ALA A 826 -23.08 32.47 17.77
C ALA A 826 -22.89 30.98 17.51
N HIS A 827 -22.36 30.26 18.48
CA HIS A 827 -22.43 28.79 18.50
C HIS A 827 -23.87 28.38 18.83
N TYR A 828 -24.38 27.33 18.17
CA TYR A 828 -25.74 26.84 18.38
C TYR A 828 -25.99 26.51 19.87
N ASN A 829 -27.10 27.01 20.42
CA ASN A 829 -27.46 26.98 21.85
C ASN A 829 -26.54 27.79 22.79
N GLN A 830 -25.73 28.72 22.28
CA GLN A 830 -24.77 29.52 23.05
C GLN A 830 -24.73 30.98 22.58
N PRO A 831 -25.79 31.79 22.80
CA PRO A 831 -25.95 33.12 22.20
C PRO A 831 -24.94 34.18 22.67
N ASN A 832 -24.14 33.86 23.69
CA ASN A 832 -23.09 34.72 24.26
C ASN A 832 -21.68 34.33 23.79
N ILE A 833 -21.51 33.19 23.13
CA ILE A 833 -20.23 32.72 22.60
C ILE A 833 -20.24 33.01 21.11
N ARG A 834 -19.54 34.07 20.72
CA ARG A 834 -19.62 34.62 19.37
C ARG A 834 -18.27 34.75 18.72
N GLU A 835 -18.21 34.33 17.48
CA GLU A 835 -17.02 34.32 16.65
C GLU A 835 -17.08 35.43 15.61
N THR A 836 -15.94 36.10 15.41
CA THR A 836 -15.77 37.08 14.34
C THR A 836 -14.48 36.81 13.61
N PHE A 837 -14.60 36.36 12.36
CA PHE A 837 -13.48 35.92 11.51
C PHE A 837 -13.70 36.25 10.04
N GLN A 838 -12.62 36.25 9.27
CA GLN A 838 -12.62 36.65 7.87
C GLN A 838 -11.72 35.74 7.03
N ILE A 839 -12.13 35.52 5.78
CA ILE A 839 -11.36 34.82 4.74
C ILE A 839 -10.97 35.83 3.68
N ILE A 840 -9.73 35.75 3.21
CA ILE A 840 -9.18 36.56 2.14
C ILE A 840 -8.66 35.64 1.06
N LEU A 841 -9.25 35.72 -0.13
CA LEU A 841 -8.78 35.06 -1.33
C LEU A 841 -8.03 36.07 -2.19
N SER A 842 -6.78 35.79 -2.51
CA SER A 842 -5.95 36.66 -3.37
C SER A 842 -6.03 36.19 -4.82
N ASP A 843 -6.24 37.11 -5.76
CA ASP A 843 -6.28 36.80 -7.20
C ASP A 843 -4.95 36.16 -7.65
N PRO A 844 -4.94 34.89 -8.10
CA PRO A 844 -3.71 34.22 -8.53
C PRO A 844 -3.04 34.89 -9.73
N GLY A 845 -3.79 35.64 -10.55
CA GLY A 845 -3.24 36.41 -11.67
C GLY A 845 -2.46 37.66 -11.23
N PHE A 846 -2.76 38.20 -10.05
CA PHE A 846 -2.08 39.37 -9.47
C PHE A 846 -1.04 38.97 -8.41
N TYR A 847 -1.32 37.95 -7.62
CA TYR A 847 -0.44 37.35 -6.62
C TYR A 847 -0.05 35.92 -7.03
N PRO A 848 0.87 35.75 -7.99
CA PRO A 848 1.25 34.43 -8.47
C PRO A 848 2.01 33.65 -7.39
N THR A 849 1.63 32.39 -7.19
CA THR A 849 2.37 31.41 -6.39
C THR A 849 3.13 30.46 -7.32
N ARG A 850 4.05 29.65 -6.76
CA ARG A 850 4.85 28.67 -7.52
C ARG A 850 4.03 27.75 -8.42
N THR A 851 2.84 27.34 -8.00
CA THR A 851 1.96 26.43 -8.75
C THR A 851 0.84 27.16 -9.50
N GLY A 852 0.69 28.48 -9.29
CA GLY A 852 -0.43 29.27 -9.76
C GLY A 852 -1.72 29.08 -8.96
N ASP A 853 -1.71 28.27 -7.90
CA ASP A 853 -2.81 28.16 -6.95
C ASP A 853 -2.92 29.41 -6.07
N GLY A 854 -4.13 29.82 -5.69
CA GLY A 854 -4.38 31.06 -4.96
C GLY A 854 -3.98 31.01 -3.49
N GLU A 855 -3.48 32.14 -2.98
CA GLU A 855 -3.24 32.33 -1.55
C GLU A 855 -4.57 32.56 -0.80
N ILE A 856 -4.74 31.85 0.32
CA ILE A 856 -5.88 31.94 1.21
C ILE A 856 -5.38 32.42 2.57
N VAL A 857 -6.00 33.44 3.15
CA VAL A 857 -5.69 33.91 4.50
C VAL A 857 -6.93 33.92 5.37
N PHE A 858 -6.85 33.31 6.54
CA PHE A 858 -7.83 33.42 7.62
C PHE A 858 -7.37 34.47 8.62
N GLN A 859 -8.27 35.33 9.08
CA GLN A 859 -8.03 36.26 10.16
C GLN A 859 -9.13 36.15 11.21
N TYR A 860 -8.74 36.25 12.48
CA TYR A 860 -9.65 36.09 13.61
C TYR A 860 -9.66 37.35 14.46
N GLN A 861 -10.74 38.13 14.41
CA GLN A 861 -10.90 39.31 15.27
C GLN A 861 -11.33 38.92 16.68
N GLN A 862 -12.21 37.93 16.79
CA GLN A 862 -12.65 37.37 18.05
C GLN A 862 -12.76 35.85 17.93
N VAL A 863 -12.07 35.15 18.83
CA VAL A 863 -12.21 33.71 19.06
C VAL A 863 -12.75 33.51 20.47
N ALA A 864 -14.01 33.09 20.61
CA ALA A 864 -14.66 32.87 21.90
C ALA A 864 -14.55 31.41 22.36
N LEU A 865 -14.70 30.44 21.46
CA LEU A 865 -14.63 29.01 21.74
C LEU A 865 -14.06 28.24 20.55
N ASN A 866 -12.81 27.79 20.65
CA ASN A 866 -12.13 27.03 19.57
C ASN A 866 -12.10 25.51 19.83
N SER A 867 -12.73 25.02 20.90
CA SER A 867 -12.65 23.61 21.31
C SER A 867 -13.52 22.65 20.52
N SER A 868 -14.46 23.16 19.72
CA SER A 868 -15.44 22.39 18.95
C SER A 868 -15.34 22.63 17.44
N CYS A 869 -14.28 23.32 16.97
CA CYS A 869 -14.18 23.74 15.57
C CYS A 869 -13.15 22.94 14.77
N THR A 870 -13.30 22.98 13.44
CA THR A 870 -12.27 22.59 12.47
C THR A 870 -11.71 23.81 11.75
N VAL A 871 -10.39 23.90 11.68
CA VAL A 871 -9.66 24.87 10.85
C VAL A 871 -8.72 24.12 9.91
N GLY A 872 -8.79 24.38 8.60
CA GLY A 872 -7.97 23.68 7.61
C GLY A 872 -8.44 23.84 6.18
N ILE A 873 -7.76 23.15 5.27
CA ILE A 873 -8.11 23.05 3.84
C ILE A 873 -7.92 21.61 3.34
N GLU A 874 -8.71 21.18 2.36
CA GLU A 874 -8.54 19.86 1.73
C GLU A 874 -8.85 19.84 0.23
N ASP A 875 -8.37 18.81 -0.43
CA ASP A 875 -8.48 18.62 -1.87
C ASP A 875 -9.84 18.03 -2.31
N SER A 876 -9.99 17.76 -3.60
CA SER A 876 -11.24 17.18 -4.13
C SER A 876 -11.41 15.68 -3.85
N SER A 877 -10.31 14.99 -3.52
CA SER A 877 -10.37 13.56 -3.18
C SER A 877 -10.68 13.33 -1.71
N GLU A 878 -10.59 14.38 -0.87
CA GLU A 878 -10.78 14.29 0.58
C GLU A 878 -9.79 13.31 1.23
N THR A 879 -8.61 13.18 0.61
CA THR A 879 -7.47 12.38 1.13
C THR A 879 -6.18 13.18 1.29
N THR A 880 -6.15 14.41 0.77
CA THR A 880 -5.04 15.34 0.92
C THR A 880 -5.55 16.65 1.51
N GLY A 881 -4.90 17.14 2.56
CA GLY A 881 -5.28 18.40 3.18
C GLY A 881 -4.35 18.78 4.33
N ILE A 882 -4.53 19.99 4.84
CA ILE A 882 -3.86 20.48 6.04
C ILE A 882 -4.91 20.84 7.08
N GLN A 883 -5.01 20.02 8.13
CA GLN A 883 -5.70 20.39 9.36
C GLN A 883 -4.79 21.27 10.19
N TYR A 884 -5.27 22.45 10.58
CA TYR A 884 -4.64 23.28 11.61
C TYR A 884 -5.17 22.91 13.01
N LEU A 885 -6.48 22.71 13.11
CA LEU A 885 -7.20 22.40 14.35
C LEU A 885 -8.42 21.52 14.05
N TYR A 886 -8.66 20.52 14.89
CA TYR A 886 -9.96 19.82 15.01
C TYR A 886 -10.24 19.48 16.47
N ASN A 887 -11.28 20.05 17.07
CA ASN A 887 -11.74 19.73 18.42
C ASN A 887 -10.61 19.69 19.49
N ASN A 888 -9.85 20.78 19.62
CA ASN A 888 -8.62 20.90 20.42
C ASN A 888 -7.38 20.11 19.97
N VAL A 889 -7.48 19.30 18.92
CA VAL A 889 -6.32 18.60 18.34
C VAL A 889 -5.68 19.50 17.28
N TYR A 890 -4.59 20.16 17.66
CA TYR A 890 -3.79 21.00 16.78
C TYR A 890 -2.82 20.15 15.95
N HIS A 891 -2.48 20.64 14.74
CA HIS A 891 -1.28 20.15 14.06
C HIS A 891 -0.06 20.33 14.98
N PRO A 892 0.93 19.42 15.01
CA PRO A 892 2.09 19.53 15.90
C PRO A 892 2.84 20.88 15.81
N ASN A 893 2.78 21.50 14.64
CA ASN A 893 3.44 22.78 14.38
C ASN A 893 2.51 24.01 14.48
N ALA A 894 1.21 23.84 14.72
CA ALA A 894 0.28 24.95 14.78
C ALA A 894 0.34 25.63 16.15
N ALA A 895 0.49 26.95 16.19
CA ALA A 895 0.27 27.70 17.42
C ALA A 895 -1.25 27.82 17.73
N TYR A 896 -1.59 28.05 19.00
CA TYR A 896 -2.98 28.03 19.44
C TYR A 896 -3.85 29.11 18.76
N LEU A 897 -5.07 28.73 18.36
CA LEU A 897 -6.03 29.65 17.78
C LEU A 897 -6.51 30.65 18.83
N GLN A 898 -6.39 31.95 18.55
CA GLN A 898 -6.79 33.02 19.48
C GLN A 898 -7.23 34.27 18.72
N SER A 899 -7.88 35.20 19.42
CA SER A 899 -8.19 36.52 18.86
C SER A 899 -6.92 37.22 18.39
N ARG A 900 -7.05 37.98 17.30
CA ARG A 900 -5.98 38.71 16.61
C ARG A 900 -4.91 37.82 15.97
N ARG A 901 -5.30 36.62 15.52
CA ARG A 901 -4.45 35.68 14.78
C ARG A 901 -4.69 35.76 13.28
N ALA A 902 -3.65 35.50 12.50
CA ALA A 902 -3.75 35.24 11.07
C ALA A 902 -3.12 33.88 10.70
N ILE A 903 -3.74 33.18 9.76
CA ILE A 903 -3.27 31.91 9.20
C ILE A 903 -3.30 32.00 7.68
N ARG A 904 -2.23 31.59 7.00
CA ARG A 904 -2.07 31.64 5.55
C ARG A 904 -1.85 30.26 4.97
N TYR A 905 -2.58 29.94 3.91
CA TYR A 905 -2.34 28.78 3.06
C TYR A 905 -1.84 29.21 1.69
N THR A 906 -0.71 28.64 1.26
CA THR A 906 -0.10 28.94 -0.05
C THR A 906 0.80 27.80 -0.51
N THR A 907 1.00 27.64 -1.81
CA THR A 907 1.98 26.66 -2.34
C THR A 907 3.42 27.19 -2.37
N ASP A 908 3.61 28.43 -1.91
CA ASP A 908 4.92 29.03 -1.74
C ASP A 908 5.58 28.53 -0.45
N ALA A 909 6.76 27.93 -0.57
CA ALA A 909 7.53 27.40 0.55
C ALA A 909 8.12 28.49 1.48
N PRO A 910 8.60 28.12 2.69
CA PRO A 910 9.24 29.05 3.63
C PRO A 910 10.42 29.79 2.96
N LEU A 911 10.47 31.13 3.07
CA LEU A 911 11.59 31.96 2.58
C LEU A 911 12.91 31.70 3.29
N SER A 912 12.86 31.13 4.50
CA SER A 912 13.99 30.50 5.20
C SER A 912 15.32 31.25 4.99
N VAL A 913 15.35 32.51 5.47
CA VAL A 913 16.51 33.41 5.55
C VAL A 913 17.55 33.32 4.41
N ARG A 914 17.19 33.13 3.13
CA ARG A 914 18.18 32.98 2.04
C ARG A 914 19.40 32.13 2.47
N SER A 915 19.18 31.01 3.14
CA SER A 915 20.32 30.23 3.65
C SER A 915 21.03 29.56 2.47
N PRO A 916 22.36 29.66 2.37
CA PRO A 916 23.08 28.83 1.40
C PRO A 916 22.91 27.36 1.78
N TRP A 917 22.82 26.50 0.76
CA TRP A 917 22.87 25.05 0.93
C TRP A 917 24.00 24.54 0.07
N LEU A 918 25.15 24.38 0.70
CA LEU A 918 26.37 23.94 0.04
C LEU A 918 26.37 22.42 -0.03
N ILE A 919 26.39 21.89 -1.25
CA ILE A 919 26.55 20.47 -1.52
C ILE A 919 27.84 20.22 -2.30
N LEU A 920 28.31 18.98 -2.25
CA LEU A 920 29.43 18.53 -3.05
C LEU A 920 28.92 18.26 -4.48
N ALA A 921 29.40 19.04 -5.44
CA ALA A 921 29.06 18.88 -6.85
C ALA A 921 30.04 17.97 -7.61
N GLY A 922 31.25 17.77 -7.06
CA GLY A 922 32.23 16.85 -7.61
C GLY A 922 33.53 16.82 -6.82
N VAL A 923 34.24 15.70 -6.92
CA VAL A 923 35.59 15.49 -6.36
C VAL A 923 36.48 14.94 -7.48
N PHE A 924 37.59 15.65 -7.73
CA PHE A 924 38.52 15.40 -8.82
C PHE A 924 39.94 15.25 -8.25
N PRO A 925 40.30 14.04 -7.81
CA PRO A 925 41.65 13.70 -7.41
C PRO A 925 42.57 13.55 -8.63
N SER A 926 43.85 13.89 -8.47
CA SER A 926 44.89 13.76 -9.49
C SER A 926 46.24 13.41 -8.86
N ASP A 927 46.91 12.41 -9.40
CA ASP A 927 48.27 11.97 -9.10
C ASP A 927 49.31 12.57 -10.08
N ASN A 928 48.89 13.34 -11.09
CA ASN A 928 49.80 13.84 -12.14
C ASN A 928 50.93 14.77 -11.65
N ALA A 929 50.69 15.57 -10.62
CA ALA A 929 51.65 16.59 -10.19
C ALA A 929 52.78 15.99 -9.34
N HIS A 930 52.47 14.96 -8.54
CA HIS A 930 53.34 14.45 -7.47
C HIS A 930 53.20 12.92 -7.22
N GLY A 931 52.64 12.18 -8.16
CA GLY A 931 52.53 10.72 -8.23
C GLY A 931 52.93 10.20 -9.62
N ASN A 932 52.61 8.95 -9.95
CA ASN A 932 53.07 8.31 -11.20
C ASN A 932 52.17 8.59 -12.44
N GLY A 933 51.02 9.24 -12.26
CA GLY A 933 50.12 9.66 -13.33
C GLY A 933 49.34 8.52 -13.99
N ASN A 934 49.26 7.35 -13.34
CA ASN A 934 48.54 6.19 -13.83
C ASN A 934 47.03 6.22 -13.45
N GLY A 935 46.62 7.15 -12.59
CA GLY A 935 45.23 7.32 -12.15
C GLY A 935 44.76 6.29 -11.13
N LEU A 936 45.67 5.48 -10.59
CA LEU A 936 45.53 4.66 -9.39
C LEU A 936 46.22 5.39 -8.24
N TRP A 937 45.74 5.21 -7.01
CA TRP A 937 46.36 5.86 -5.85
C TRP A 937 47.07 4.83 -5.02
N GLU A 938 48.40 4.88 -5.08
CA GLU A 938 49.26 3.85 -4.52
C GLU A 938 49.88 4.33 -3.20
N PRO A 939 50.18 3.40 -2.27
CA PRO A 939 50.96 3.70 -1.08
C PRO A 939 52.23 4.49 -1.40
N GLY A 940 52.44 5.61 -0.71
CA GLY A 940 53.59 6.50 -0.88
C GLY A 940 53.40 7.64 -1.89
N GLU A 941 52.28 7.70 -2.62
CA GLU A 941 52.01 8.78 -3.57
C GLU A 941 51.39 10.02 -2.93
N SER A 942 51.65 11.20 -3.52
CA SER A 942 50.99 12.46 -3.17
C SER A 942 49.90 12.82 -4.18
N LEU A 943 48.71 13.16 -3.68
CA LEU A 943 47.53 13.48 -4.49
C LEU A 943 47.13 14.95 -4.35
N GLU A 944 46.68 15.54 -5.46
CA GLU A 944 45.96 16.81 -5.47
C GLU A 944 44.46 16.56 -5.60
N ILE A 945 43.66 17.08 -4.67
CA ILE A 945 42.19 16.91 -4.64
C ILE A 945 41.52 18.24 -4.93
N VAL A 946 40.84 18.32 -6.08
CA VAL A 946 39.96 19.43 -6.42
C VAL A 946 38.52 19.06 -6.08
N VAL A 947 37.89 19.80 -5.18
CA VAL A 947 36.47 19.69 -4.87
C VAL A 947 35.70 20.83 -5.53
N THR A 948 34.46 20.54 -5.89
CA THR A 948 33.52 21.51 -6.44
C THR A 948 32.32 21.62 -5.51
N LEU A 949 31.97 22.84 -5.11
CA LEU A 949 30.81 23.14 -4.27
C LEU A 949 29.71 23.78 -5.12
N HIS A 950 28.48 23.31 -4.97
CA HIS A 950 27.28 23.97 -5.53
C HIS A 950 26.45 24.52 -4.39
N ASN A 951 26.14 25.80 -4.46
CA ASN A 951 25.15 26.39 -3.58
C ASN A 951 23.75 26.22 -4.17
N ARG A 952 23.02 25.22 -3.72
CA ARG A 952 21.61 25.01 -4.10
C ARG A 952 20.63 25.87 -3.31
N GLY A 953 21.13 26.63 -2.35
CA GLY A 953 20.33 27.54 -1.55
C GLY A 953 20.04 28.87 -2.27
N PRO A 954 18.92 29.53 -1.96
CA PRO A 954 18.56 30.85 -2.49
C PRO A 954 19.40 32.03 -1.98
N GLY A 955 20.36 31.85 -1.07
CA GLY A 955 21.30 32.93 -0.70
C GLY A 955 22.77 32.56 -0.77
N SER A 956 23.61 33.59 -0.83
CA SER A 956 25.05 33.45 -1.03
C SER A 956 25.76 32.93 0.22
N ALA A 957 26.74 32.04 0.08
CA ALA A 957 27.69 31.71 1.14
C ALA A 957 28.89 32.66 1.07
N ALA A 958 29.00 33.59 2.01
CA ALA A 958 30.02 34.65 1.99
C ALA A 958 31.34 34.20 2.63
N ASN A 959 32.46 34.58 2.02
CA ASN A 959 33.82 34.29 2.53
C ASN A 959 34.06 32.80 2.86
N THR A 960 33.54 31.92 2.03
CA THR A 960 33.56 30.47 2.22
C THR A 960 35.00 29.95 2.26
N VAL A 961 35.33 29.23 3.32
CA VAL A 961 36.58 28.51 3.55
C VAL A 961 36.25 27.05 3.76
N ALA A 962 37.01 26.14 3.17
CA ALA A 962 36.83 24.72 3.39
C ALA A 962 38.13 24.09 3.91
N ARG A 963 37.98 23.19 4.88
CA ARG A 963 39.06 22.38 5.45
C ARG A 963 38.84 20.91 5.19
N LEU A 964 39.77 20.26 4.48
CA LEU A 964 39.79 18.83 4.25
C LEU A 964 40.37 18.09 5.46
N ILE A 965 39.66 17.09 5.96
CA ILE A 965 40.05 16.31 7.15
C ILE A 965 39.95 14.82 6.81
N PRO A 966 41.03 14.03 6.97
CA PRO A 966 40.97 12.58 6.83
C PRO A 966 40.25 11.98 8.04
N CYS A 967 39.41 10.97 7.80
CA CYS A 967 38.65 10.24 8.80
C CYS A 967 39.12 8.79 9.00
N ASP A 968 40.18 8.40 8.28
CA ASP A 968 40.82 7.08 8.34
C ASP A 968 42.31 7.20 8.73
N ARG A 969 43.01 6.05 8.73
CA ARG A 969 44.47 5.96 8.96
C ARG A 969 45.29 5.77 7.67
N ASN A 970 44.61 5.66 6.53
CA ASN A 970 45.21 5.39 5.22
C ASN A 970 45.75 6.66 4.57
N THR A 971 45.28 7.84 4.98
CA THR A 971 45.63 9.12 4.36
C THR A 971 46.13 10.17 5.35
N SER A 972 47.11 10.96 4.89
CA SER A 972 47.67 12.09 5.63
C SER A 972 47.52 13.37 4.80
N VAL A 973 46.77 14.36 5.29
CA VAL A 973 46.57 15.65 4.59
C VAL A 973 47.57 16.68 5.11
N TYR A 974 48.34 17.31 4.22
CA TYR A 974 49.34 18.32 4.59
C TYR A 974 49.04 19.72 4.01
N ASP A 975 48.18 19.82 2.99
CA ASP A 975 47.58 21.08 2.56
C ASP A 975 46.05 20.95 2.63
N SER A 976 45.47 21.47 3.72
CA SER A 976 44.10 21.14 4.14
C SER A 976 43.11 22.29 4.05
N VAL A 977 43.51 23.54 3.79
CA VAL A 977 42.62 24.71 3.90
C VAL A 977 42.62 25.51 2.61
N VAL A 978 41.43 25.77 2.04
CA VAL A 978 41.28 26.54 0.81
C VAL A 978 40.15 27.56 0.90
N GLN A 979 40.38 28.75 0.34
CA GLN A 979 39.41 29.82 0.20
C GLN A 979 38.59 29.68 -1.09
N PHE A 980 37.27 29.59 -0.97
CA PHE A 980 36.33 29.59 -2.11
C PHE A 980 35.70 30.96 -2.36
N GLY A 981 35.78 31.88 -1.38
CA GLY A 981 35.19 33.21 -1.50
C GLY A 981 33.67 33.20 -1.41
N THR A 982 33.00 34.13 -2.09
CA THR A 982 31.53 34.19 -2.06
C THR A 982 30.92 33.27 -3.12
N ILE A 983 30.10 32.31 -2.69
CA ILE A 983 29.38 31.37 -3.57
C ILE A 983 27.93 31.85 -3.70
N LEU A 984 27.57 32.39 -4.86
CA LEU A 984 26.23 32.91 -5.15
C LEU A 984 25.17 31.78 -5.24
N PRO A 985 23.88 32.10 -5.11
CA PRO A 985 22.79 31.13 -5.32
C PRO A 985 22.90 30.44 -6.68
N ASP A 986 22.68 29.14 -6.69
CA ASP A 986 22.77 28.25 -7.85
C ASP A 986 24.14 28.27 -8.56
N SER A 987 25.16 28.86 -7.95
CA SER A 987 26.51 28.92 -8.52
C SER A 987 27.37 27.74 -8.05
N VAL A 988 28.30 27.36 -8.92
CA VAL A 988 29.23 26.26 -8.73
C VAL A 988 30.65 26.80 -8.75
N VAL A 989 31.44 26.48 -7.73
CA VAL A 989 32.84 26.93 -7.59
C VAL A 989 33.75 25.74 -7.29
N SER A 990 35.00 25.79 -7.74
CA SER A 990 36.02 24.77 -7.46
C SER A 990 37.29 25.40 -6.90
N ASN A 991 38.08 24.60 -6.18
CA ASN A 991 39.43 24.97 -5.75
C ASN A 991 40.52 24.59 -6.77
N GLU A 992 40.22 24.59 -8.07
CA GLU A 992 41.18 24.13 -9.09
C GLU A 992 42.51 24.92 -9.09
N LEU A 993 42.47 26.19 -8.67
CA LEU A 993 43.66 27.04 -8.54
C LEU A 993 44.50 26.76 -7.28
N ALA A 994 43.92 26.07 -6.29
CA ALA A 994 44.55 25.68 -5.03
C ALA A 994 44.00 24.33 -4.55
N PRO A 995 44.37 23.21 -5.19
CA PRO A 995 43.93 21.88 -4.79
C PRO A 995 44.35 21.53 -3.35
N PHE A 996 43.57 20.71 -2.65
CA PHE A 996 44.04 20.11 -1.40
C PHE A 996 45.14 19.10 -1.69
N ARG A 997 46.05 18.86 -0.73
CA ARG A 997 47.13 17.89 -0.91
C ARG A 997 47.23 16.88 0.22
N CYS A 998 47.31 15.62 -0.16
CA CYS A 998 47.45 14.50 0.77
C CYS A 998 48.43 13.45 0.26
N ILE A 999 48.84 12.57 1.17
CA ILE A 999 49.69 11.41 0.92
C ILE A 999 48.89 10.15 1.26
N ILE A 1000 49.01 9.12 0.44
CA ILE A 1000 48.58 7.76 0.77
C ILE A 1000 49.68 7.12 1.60
N ASN A 1001 49.36 6.69 2.82
CA ASN A 1001 50.35 6.11 3.74
C ASN A 1001 50.88 4.75 3.20
N ASP A 1002 51.97 4.20 3.76
CA ASP A 1002 52.68 3.03 3.17
C ASP A 1002 51.99 1.64 3.36
N ASP A 1003 50.83 1.57 4.03
CA ASP A 1003 50.16 0.32 4.45
C ASP A 1003 48.74 0.02 3.89
N PRO A 1004 48.08 0.82 3.03
CA PRO A 1004 46.75 0.48 2.54
C PRO A 1004 46.84 -0.48 1.36
N SER A 1005 46.57 -1.77 1.62
CA SER A 1005 46.04 -2.68 0.58
C SER A 1005 44.51 -2.64 0.64
N ASP A 1006 43.84 -2.65 -0.52
CA ASP A 1006 42.39 -2.79 -0.69
C ASP A 1006 41.51 -1.92 0.22
N SER A 1007 41.79 -0.62 0.26
CA SER A 1007 41.20 0.29 1.25
C SER A 1007 40.50 1.52 0.64
N ILE A 1008 39.62 2.13 1.43
CA ILE A 1008 38.99 3.42 1.11
C ILE A 1008 39.59 4.51 1.99
N ALA A 1009 39.93 5.64 1.38
CA ALA A 1009 40.17 6.90 2.04
C ALA A 1009 38.82 7.62 2.25
N VAL A 1010 38.58 8.04 3.48
CA VAL A 1010 37.37 8.67 3.97
C VAL A 1010 37.72 10.10 4.35
N PHE A 1011 37.05 11.06 3.73
CA PHE A 1011 37.27 12.48 4.01
C PHE A 1011 35.98 13.14 4.47
N ARG A 1012 36.15 14.11 5.35
CA ARG A 1012 35.14 15.14 5.58
C ARG A 1012 35.68 16.51 5.20
N LEU A 1013 34.84 17.30 4.57
CA LEU A 1013 35.10 18.69 4.21
C LEU A 1013 34.31 19.59 5.17
N GLN A 1014 35.02 20.23 6.09
CA GLN A 1014 34.42 21.20 7.00
C GLN A 1014 34.42 22.57 6.34
N ILE A 1015 33.23 23.09 6.03
CA ILE A 1015 33.04 24.37 5.37
C ILE A 1015 32.53 25.39 6.39
N SER A 1016 33.17 26.55 6.40
CA SER A 1016 32.73 27.70 7.18
C SER A 1016 32.60 28.91 6.26
N ALA A 1017 31.46 29.57 6.32
CA ALA A 1017 31.16 30.85 5.69
C ALA A 1017 30.60 31.78 6.77
N ASP A 1018 30.59 33.09 6.52
CA ASP A 1018 30.12 34.07 7.52
C ASP A 1018 28.68 33.80 7.99
N ASN A 1019 27.87 33.17 7.14
CA ASN A 1019 26.45 32.93 7.35
C ASN A 1019 26.01 31.45 7.29
N CYS A 1020 26.94 30.50 7.15
CA CYS A 1020 26.62 29.07 7.23
C CYS A 1020 27.83 28.21 7.58
N ASN A 1021 27.60 27.05 8.18
CA ASN A 1021 28.58 25.98 8.28
C ASN A 1021 28.00 24.72 7.66
N ALA A 1022 28.84 23.91 7.03
CA ALA A 1022 28.44 22.62 6.46
C ALA A 1022 29.57 21.60 6.67
N VAL A 1023 29.21 20.33 6.84
CA VAL A 1023 30.18 19.23 6.95
C VAL A 1023 29.83 18.20 5.89
N LEU A 1024 30.55 18.26 4.77
CA LEU A 1024 30.32 17.32 3.68
C LEU A 1024 31.21 16.08 3.84
N PHE A 1025 30.74 14.94 3.35
CA PHE A 1025 31.41 13.66 3.43
C PHE A 1025 31.64 13.11 2.02
N PHE A 1026 32.82 12.52 1.78
CA PHE A 1026 33.08 11.76 0.55
C PHE A 1026 34.17 10.71 0.78
N THR A 1027 34.16 9.66 -0.03
CA THR A 1027 35.14 8.58 -0.03
C THR A 1027 35.95 8.59 -1.33
N LEU A 1028 37.10 7.95 -1.27
CA LEU A 1028 38.12 7.90 -2.31
C LEU A 1028 38.78 6.50 -2.25
N GLY A 1029 38.65 5.66 -3.28
CA GLY A 1029 39.25 4.32 -3.31
C GLY A 1029 40.78 4.34 -3.50
N ILE A 1030 41.51 3.57 -2.69
CA ILE A 1030 42.98 3.38 -2.78
C ILE A 1030 43.24 2.04 -3.51
N ALA A 1031 44.38 1.92 -4.20
CA ALA A 1031 44.77 0.75 -5.00
C ALA A 1031 44.30 -0.60 -4.41
N GLY A 1032 43.63 -1.41 -5.26
CA GLY A 1032 43.19 -2.77 -4.97
C GLY A 1032 41.77 -2.95 -4.40
N TYR A 1033 41.07 -1.89 -3.98
CA TYR A 1033 39.71 -2.02 -3.43
C TYR A 1033 38.75 -2.70 -4.43
N THR A 1034 38.35 -3.96 -4.17
CA THR A 1034 37.41 -4.71 -5.04
C THR A 1034 36.17 -3.87 -5.36
N GLY A 1035 35.83 -3.74 -6.65
CA GLY A 1035 34.94 -2.69 -7.20
C GLY A 1035 35.70 -1.61 -7.98
N TYR A 1036 37.00 -1.50 -7.73
CA TYR A 1036 38.05 -0.91 -8.56
C TYR A 1036 38.98 -2.07 -8.97
N CYS A 1037 39.10 -2.37 -10.26
CA CYS A 1037 39.81 -3.58 -10.72
C CYS A 1037 41.35 -3.43 -10.65
N GLU A 1038 42.03 -4.46 -10.15
CA GLU A 1038 43.49 -4.68 -10.25
C GLU A 1038 43.99 -4.94 -11.69
N ASP A 1039 43.09 -4.97 -12.69
CA ASP A 1039 43.43 -5.18 -14.11
C ASP A 1039 43.77 -3.88 -14.88
N GLY A 1040 43.79 -2.74 -14.18
CA GLY A 1040 44.10 -1.44 -14.78
C GLY A 1040 42.93 -0.79 -15.53
N THR A 1041 41.68 -1.25 -15.38
CA THR A 1041 40.51 -0.53 -15.91
C THR A 1041 39.42 -0.28 -14.87
N ARG A 1042 39.35 0.95 -14.36
CA ARG A 1042 38.11 1.47 -13.76
C ARG A 1042 37.05 1.49 -14.86
N ARG A 1043 35.96 0.74 -14.70
CA ARG A 1043 34.76 0.90 -15.55
C ARG A 1043 34.07 2.19 -15.18
N TYR A 1044 34.64 3.27 -15.66
CA TYR A 1044 33.97 4.56 -15.74
C TYR A 1044 32.71 4.40 -16.60
N ASP A 1045 31.54 4.85 -16.18
CA ASP A 1045 30.46 4.97 -17.15
C ASP A 1045 30.81 6.02 -18.19
N THR A 1046 30.56 5.73 -19.46
CA THR A 1046 30.72 6.74 -20.51
C THR A 1046 29.65 7.80 -20.36
N ARG A 1047 30.01 8.97 -19.83
CA ARG A 1047 29.09 10.09 -19.57
C ARG A 1047 29.78 11.44 -19.61
N LEU A 1048 29.02 12.47 -19.93
CA LEU A 1048 29.40 13.86 -19.68
C LEU A 1048 29.25 14.17 -18.19
N LEU A 1049 30.35 14.49 -17.51
CA LEU A 1049 30.38 14.79 -16.07
C LEU A 1049 30.04 16.25 -15.79
N GLY A 1050 30.37 17.16 -16.71
CA GLY A 1050 30.04 18.56 -16.57
C GLY A 1050 30.85 19.47 -17.49
N ILE A 1051 30.45 20.74 -17.55
CA ILE A 1051 31.17 21.80 -18.24
C ILE A 1051 31.44 22.89 -17.21
N ILE A 1052 32.70 23.19 -16.92
CA ILE A 1052 33.10 23.95 -15.72
C ILE A 1052 34.16 25.01 -16.10
N PRO A 1053 33.94 26.30 -15.80
CA PRO A 1053 32.70 26.87 -15.28
C PRO A 1053 31.56 26.81 -16.33
N ASN A 1054 30.30 26.85 -15.93
CA ASN A 1054 29.17 27.09 -16.86
C ASN A 1054 28.41 28.37 -16.52
N LEU A 1055 29.22 29.42 -16.40
CA LEU A 1055 29.02 30.75 -16.92
C LEU A 1055 30.44 31.17 -17.30
N VAL A 1056 30.73 31.25 -18.60
CA VAL A 1056 32.10 31.23 -19.14
C VAL A 1056 32.46 32.56 -19.75
N LYS A 1057 33.59 33.15 -19.35
CA LYS A 1057 34.14 34.34 -20.03
C LYS A 1057 35.03 33.97 -21.21
N THR A 1058 36.07 33.20 -20.93
CA THR A 1058 37.18 32.93 -21.87
C THR A 1058 37.39 31.43 -22.12
N THR A 1059 37.42 30.61 -21.08
CA THR A 1059 37.73 29.18 -21.15
C THR A 1059 36.84 28.36 -20.23
N THR A 1060 36.40 27.19 -20.71
CA THR A 1060 35.68 26.19 -19.93
C THR A 1060 36.31 24.82 -20.08
N ARG A 1061 36.15 23.97 -19.08
CA ARG A 1061 36.64 22.59 -19.05
C ARG A 1061 35.46 21.65 -19.17
N ILE A 1062 35.44 20.82 -20.21
CA ILE A 1062 34.44 19.78 -20.40
C ILE A 1062 34.98 18.51 -19.77
N CYS A 1063 34.40 18.08 -18.66
CA CYS A 1063 34.76 16.86 -17.96
C CYS A 1063 33.84 15.72 -18.40
N TYR A 1064 34.41 14.57 -18.70
CA TYR A 1064 33.67 13.39 -19.13
C TYR A 1064 34.44 12.14 -18.70
N SER A 1065 33.74 11.03 -18.62
CA SER A 1065 34.33 9.73 -18.32
C SER A 1065 34.11 8.78 -19.48
N LEU A 1066 35.04 7.85 -19.70
CA LEU A 1066 34.99 6.82 -20.76
C LEU A 1066 35.16 5.44 -20.13
N GLY A 1067 34.19 4.55 -20.37
CA GLY A 1067 34.23 3.16 -19.88
C GLY A 1067 35.02 2.20 -20.73
N SER A 1068 35.33 2.58 -21.96
CA SER A 1068 36.16 1.82 -22.87
C SER A 1068 36.99 2.77 -23.73
N GLN A 1069 38.04 2.25 -24.37
CA GLN A 1069 38.82 3.07 -25.30
C GLN A 1069 37.92 3.51 -26.45
N SER A 1070 37.71 4.82 -26.60
CA SER A 1070 36.69 5.38 -27.48
C SER A 1070 37.23 6.51 -28.33
N GLU A 1071 36.72 6.64 -29.56
CA GLU A 1071 36.89 7.89 -30.31
C GLU A 1071 35.96 8.96 -29.76
N VAL A 1072 36.53 10.10 -29.38
CA VAL A 1072 35.79 11.21 -28.80
C VAL A 1072 35.81 12.40 -29.74
N GLU A 1073 34.65 12.84 -30.18
CA GLU A 1073 34.43 14.04 -30.98
C GLU A 1073 33.66 15.12 -30.20
N PHE A 1074 34.19 16.34 -30.22
CA PHE A 1074 33.57 17.49 -29.56
C PHE A 1074 33.14 18.54 -30.59
N THR A 1075 31.85 18.86 -30.58
CA THR A 1075 31.25 19.84 -31.49
C THR A 1075 30.46 20.89 -30.71
N LEU A 1076 30.78 22.16 -30.92
CA LEU A 1076 30.05 23.29 -30.37
C LEU A 1076 29.02 23.79 -31.38
N ILE A 1077 27.79 23.94 -30.93
CA ILE A 1077 26.61 24.28 -31.73
C ILE A 1077 25.99 25.56 -31.16
N ASP A 1078 25.52 26.47 -32.00
CA ASP A 1078 24.75 27.65 -31.54
C ASP A 1078 23.27 27.30 -31.31
N ILE A 1079 22.49 28.25 -30.78
CA ILE A 1079 21.07 28.06 -30.51
C ILE A 1079 20.22 27.76 -31.76
N SER A 1080 20.73 27.99 -32.97
CA SER A 1080 20.04 27.67 -34.23
C SER A 1080 20.34 26.26 -34.73
N GLY A 1081 21.14 25.49 -33.99
CA GLY A 1081 21.56 24.15 -34.40
C GLY A 1081 22.75 24.14 -35.36
N ARG A 1082 23.35 25.30 -35.65
CA ARG A 1082 24.51 25.38 -36.56
C ARG A 1082 25.79 25.06 -35.79
N VAL A 1083 26.63 24.19 -36.38
CA VAL A 1083 27.96 23.89 -35.86
C VAL A 1083 28.84 25.13 -35.96
N VAL A 1084 29.28 25.62 -34.80
CA VAL A 1084 30.14 26.80 -34.64
C VAL A 1084 31.61 26.39 -34.66
N ARG A 1085 31.95 25.25 -34.06
CA ARG A 1085 33.33 24.77 -33.95
C ARG A 1085 33.39 23.28 -33.63
N THR A 1086 34.17 22.51 -34.39
CA THR A 1086 34.61 21.17 -33.97
C THR A 1086 35.99 21.29 -33.31
N VAL A 1087 36.15 20.71 -32.12
CA VAL A 1087 37.26 21.02 -31.20
C VAL A 1087 38.30 19.91 -31.16
N ARG A 1088 37.89 18.64 -31.20
CA ARG A 1088 38.79 17.49 -31.09
C ARG A 1088 38.14 16.24 -31.66
N GLN A 1089 38.92 15.39 -32.34
CA GLN A 1089 38.58 14.02 -32.72
C GLN A 1089 39.81 13.14 -32.42
N LYS A 1090 39.78 12.36 -31.33
CA LYS A 1090 40.89 11.46 -30.97
C LYS A 1090 40.40 10.27 -30.16
N SER A 1091 41.00 9.11 -30.39
CA SER A 1091 40.89 7.94 -29.51
C SER A 1091 41.49 8.24 -28.13
N GLN A 1092 40.78 7.86 -27.07
CA GLN A 1092 41.19 8.04 -25.68
C GLN A 1092 40.97 6.77 -24.88
N ALA A 1093 41.92 6.47 -23.98
CA ALA A 1093 41.86 5.34 -23.07
C ALA A 1093 40.64 5.44 -22.13
N PRO A 1094 40.16 4.33 -21.54
CA PRO A 1094 39.19 4.37 -20.45
C PRO A 1094 39.71 5.28 -19.32
N GLY A 1095 38.87 6.13 -18.73
CA GLY A 1095 39.37 7.16 -17.81
C GLY A 1095 38.42 8.32 -17.53
N LEU A 1096 38.77 9.11 -16.51
CA LEU A 1096 38.32 10.51 -16.41
C LEU A 1096 39.13 11.35 -17.38
N HIS A 1097 38.44 12.13 -18.18
CA HIS A 1097 39.05 13.03 -19.14
C HIS A 1097 38.49 14.42 -18.96
N ALA A 1098 39.31 15.40 -19.35
CA ALA A 1098 38.85 16.75 -19.44
C ALA A 1098 39.42 17.44 -20.68
N LEU A 1099 38.57 18.24 -21.32
CA LEU A 1099 38.94 19.05 -22.47
C LEU A 1099 38.78 20.53 -22.11
N ASN A 1100 39.89 21.26 -22.15
CA ASN A 1100 39.86 22.71 -22.06
C ASN A 1100 39.44 23.32 -23.39
N LEU A 1101 38.37 24.10 -23.38
CA LEU A 1101 37.76 24.77 -24.51
C LEU A 1101 37.85 26.29 -24.33
N SER A 1102 38.58 26.96 -25.23
CA SER A 1102 38.56 28.42 -25.33
C SER A 1102 37.39 28.91 -26.17
N LEU A 1103 36.62 29.84 -25.62
CA LEU A 1103 35.47 30.51 -26.24
C LEU A 1103 35.79 31.97 -26.63
N THR A 1104 37.04 32.43 -26.47
CA THR A 1104 37.44 33.84 -26.59
C THR A 1104 36.99 34.52 -27.91
N ASN A 1105 36.91 33.77 -29.01
CA ASN A 1105 36.58 34.29 -30.34
C ASN A 1105 35.11 34.08 -30.76
N LEU A 1106 34.25 33.63 -29.86
CA LEU A 1106 32.81 33.49 -30.16
C LEU A 1106 32.08 34.83 -29.93
N PRO A 1107 30.78 34.92 -30.19
CA PRO A 1107 29.94 35.93 -29.55
C PRO A 1107 29.55 35.56 -28.11
N VAL A 1108 29.12 36.53 -27.31
CA VAL A 1108 28.39 36.26 -26.06
C VAL A 1108 27.05 35.60 -26.40
N GLY A 1109 26.67 34.55 -25.68
CA GLY A 1109 25.46 33.79 -25.99
C GLY A 1109 25.47 32.36 -25.43
N ALA A 1110 24.37 31.65 -25.67
CA ALA A 1110 24.25 30.23 -25.34
C ALA A 1110 24.76 29.36 -26.49
N TYR A 1111 25.51 28.33 -26.14
CA TYR A 1111 26.00 27.31 -27.04
C TYR A 1111 25.66 25.93 -26.47
N PHE A 1112 25.63 24.92 -27.32
CA PHE A 1112 25.50 23.53 -26.92
C PHE A 1112 26.77 22.80 -27.33
N CYS A 1113 27.41 22.16 -26.36
CA CYS A 1113 28.50 21.23 -26.59
C CYS A 1113 27.91 19.85 -26.81
N LYS A 1114 27.98 19.35 -28.04
CA LYS A 1114 27.74 17.97 -28.41
C LYS A 1114 29.05 17.18 -28.27
N LEU A 1115 29.01 16.15 -27.45
CA LEU A 1115 30.08 15.20 -27.23
C LEU A 1115 29.64 13.86 -27.83
N ASP A 1116 30.24 13.50 -28.95
CA ASP A 1116 30.02 12.24 -29.65
C ASP A 1116 31.12 11.25 -29.25
N ILE A 1117 30.73 10.09 -28.73
CA ILE A 1117 31.65 9.05 -28.27
C ILE A 1117 31.33 7.77 -29.03
N LYS A 1118 32.31 7.29 -29.80
CA LYS A 1118 32.20 6.04 -30.57
C LYS A 1118 32.91 4.90 -29.85
N GLU A 1119 32.11 3.94 -29.38
CA GLU A 1119 32.51 2.72 -28.68
C GLU A 1119 32.27 1.52 -29.61
N GLY A 1120 33.25 1.19 -30.47
CA GLY A 1120 33.08 0.13 -31.46
C GLY A 1120 32.00 0.47 -32.50
N HIS A 1121 30.89 -0.29 -32.53
CA HIS A 1121 29.73 -0.03 -33.41
C HIS A 1121 28.66 0.88 -32.80
N ASN A 1122 28.78 1.25 -31.52
CA ASN A 1122 27.82 2.09 -30.82
C ASN A 1122 28.29 3.55 -30.75
N GLU A 1123 27.37 4.49 -30.91
CA GLU A 1123 27.60 5.93 -30.77
C GLU A 1123 26.77 6.46 -29.60
N LYS A 1124 27.41 7.11 -28.63
CA LYS A 1124 26.76 7.81 -27.51
C LYS A 1124 26.94 9.30 -27.68
N ILE A 1125 25.84 10.04 -27.59
CA ILE A 1125 25.81 11.49 -27.79
C ILE A 1125 25.38 12.14 -26.49
N PHE A 1126 26.22 13.03 -25.97
CA PHE A 1126 25.89 13.87 -24.82
C PHE A 1126 25.83 15.33 -25.24
N VAL A 1127 24.86 16.07 -24.74
CA VAL A 1127 24.73 17.51 -25.02
C VAL A 1127 24.75 18.29 -23.71
N GLY A 1128 25.73 19.18 -23.57
CA GLY A 1128 25.84 20.09 -22.43
C GLY A 1128 25.67 21.54 -22.88
N LYS A 1129 24.85 22.31 -22.18
CA LYS A 1129 24.70 23.76 -22.42
C LYS A 1129 25.98 24.48 -21.97
N ILE A 1130 26.42 25.49 -22.72
CA ILE A 1130 27.51 26.40 -22.38
C ILE A 1130 26.98 27.83 -22.47
N LEU A 1131 26.99 28.56 -21.36
CA LEU A 1131 26.63 29.98 -21.33
C LEU A 1131 27.89 30.82 -21.38
N ARG A 1132 28.14 31.51 -22.50
CA ARG A 1132 29.25 32.45 -22.60
C ARG A 1132 28.79 33.88 -22.30
N ILE A 1133 29.54 34.56 -21.43
CA ILE A 1133 29.34 35.95 -21.00
C ILE A 1133 30.58 36.81 -21.29
N HIS A 1134 30.44 38.13 -21.15
CA HIS A 1134 31.50 39.12 -21.38
C HIS A 1134 32.75 38.91 -20.50
#